data_AF-A0A367YBI4-F1
#
_entry.id   AF-A0A367YBI4-F1
#
_cell.length_a   1.000
_cell.length_b   1.000
_cell.length_c   1.000
_cell.angle_alpha   90.00
_cell.angle_beta   90.00
_cell.angle_gamma   90.00
#
_symmetry.space_group_name_H-M   'P 1'
#
loop_
_entity.id
_entity.type
_entity.pdbx_description
1 polymer ?
#
loop_
_entity_poly.entity_id
_entity_poly.type
_entity_poly.pdbx_seq_one_letter_code
_entity_poly.pdbx_strand_id
1 'polypeptide(L)'
;MSGAFNWSLEAFGDIYNTLKFEEDIDLDTIDFSGIKNDLVHILTTPTPLEESRQKLGDGSKPVALPNGDEVELNQAFLEVTTLLSNEFDLDQLNAAELLYYAGDISYKKGTSIADSARLSYYLRANYILNILGYFISKQRLDVIVTDNNALFDNILKSFEKIYKLISALNDMIDKQKVTSDINSLAFINCINYSRGQLFSAHELLGLVLFGLVDNYFNQFGSLDNYKKVLALILKNISDEDILIVRFLPSTLQLFKLVLDKKDDATVDQFYKYITSTVSQDYNSNIGATAKDDIDLSKAKLSGFEVLTSFVFLTEFIPWCKELGSRTAKYDFKEGILKYMEWLISYGVMERLLSYCSETANLKTKQAYDWSNMYDFRALLQKNFPQLTPSKFVYPGSQELLNAMRPGFENIPKLVDVSFLALDPTLNETLISPFFQSFFSLFICNAAVVLSSLRDSEEDFVLSSMTSRRKKKKRNKMPEKGYWKSLLCLHYNNRPELCELFWSDELVTNDIIGFIAWGLSNNTSPLITATFCILLGSLASAGSDAAARIWEVLVHNNNTTMKKNDYSKISIDSLYDSLKYYVDALNENFEQDLSDQLKLNQKKQDFLFSANTSQKEAEESGENRIVIELAEDSVVFISGFLQLLSSIVKNLSTDYERSKEIKSAAYTIFSPIIKGFLKFDNLINGSKYLQVDINSHSTNNPKFVDLPNIFVSDDSRIILTNLILNLLGDFVSSDSDPFIRYEIWRLVDRWMYQGLHDLPEDQKNDTFKQSSEGSTPARGTSHSCNHSQ
;
A
#
# COMPACT_ATOMS: atom_id res chain seq x y z
N MET A 1 -30.22 -23.73 -31.20
CA MET A 1 -29.30 -23.18 -32.21
C MET A 1 -28.36 -22.26 -31.45
N SER A 2 -27.10 -22.65 -31.24
CA SER A 2 -26.09 -21.73 -30.70
C SER A 2 -25.94 -20.58 -31.69
N GLY A 3 -26.15 -19.34 -31.26
CA GLY A 3 -25.97 -18.18 -32.14
C GLY A 3 -24.55 -18.12 -32.69
N ALA A 4 -24.37 -17.53 -33.88
CA ALA A 4 -23.04 -17.17 -34.36
C ALA A 4 -22.43 -16.11 -33.45
N PHE A 5 -21.11 -16.11 -33.29
CA PHE A 5 -20.38 -15.04 -32.62
C PHE A 5 -20.07 -13.95 -33.65
N ASN A 6 -20.09 -12.69 -33.23
CA ASN A 6 -19.71 -11.58 -34.09
C ASN A 6 -18.26 -11.18 -33.80
N TRP A 7 -17.40 -11.25 -34.83
CA TRP A 7 -15.98 -10.90 -34.72
C TRP A 7 -15.63 -9.54 -35.32
N SER A 8 -16.61 -8.82 -35.87
CA SER A 8 -16.44 -7.42 -36.29
C SER A 8 -16.45 -6.49 -35.07
N LEU A 9 -15.48 -5.57 -35.01
CA LEU A 9 -15.41 -4.57 -33.95
C LEU A 9 -16.44 -3.45 -34.07
N GLU A 10 -16.92 -3.15 -35.28
CA GLU A 10 -17.78 -1.99 -35.52
C GLU A 10 -19.10 -2.11 -34.75
N ALA A 11 -19.71 -3.30 -34.77
CA ALA A 11 -20.96 -3.57 -34.05
C ALA A 11 -20.86 -3.30 -32.53
N PHE A 12 -19.74 -3.69 -31.90
CA PHE A 12 -19.53 -3.44 -30.47
C PHE A 12 -19.13 -1.99 -30.19
N GLY A 13 -18.30 -1.40 -31.06
CA GLY A 13 -17.82 -0.03 -30.91
C GLY A 13 -18.95 1.00 -31.00
N ASP A 14 -19.86 0.84 -31.95
CA ASP A 14 -21.00 1.75 -32.13
C ASP A 14 -21.93 1.71 -30.92
N ILE A 15 -22.26 0.51 -30.44
CA ILE A 15 -23.09 0.32 -29.24
C ILE A 15 -22.37 0.90 -28.01
N TYR A 16 -21.10 0.57 -27.80
CA TYR A 16 -20.34 1.10 -26.67
C TYR A 16 -20.24 2.63 -26.68
N ASN A 17 -19.98 3.24 -27.83
CA ASN A 17 -19.91 4.70 -27.96
C ASN A 17 -21.26 5.35 -27.70
N THR A 18 -22.36 4.76 -28.20
CA THR A 18 -23.72 5.21 -27.91
C THR A 18 -23.96 5.21 -26.40
N LEU A 19 -23.72 4.07 -25.74
CA LEU A 19 -23.89 3.92 -24.27
C LEU A 19 -23.01 4.86 -23.44
N LYS A 20 -21.84 5.24 -23.96
CA LYS A 20 -20.87 6.07 -23.24
C LYS A 20 -21.14 7.57 -23.37
N PHE A 21 -21.56 8.03 -24.54
CA PHE A 21 -21.62 9.46 -24.87
C PHE A 21 -23.03 10.03 -24.92
N GLU A 22 -24.07 9.20 -25.09
CA GLU A 22 -25.44 9.67 -25.08
C GLU A 22 -26.03 9.59 -23.66
N GLU A 23 -26.65 10.69 -23.22
CA GLU A 23 -27.41 10.75 -21.98
C GLU A 23 -28.87 10.30 -22.27
N ASP A 24 -29.46 9.50 -21.38
CA ASP A 24 -30.87 9.03 -21.44
C ASP A 24 -31.27 8.17 -22.66
N ILE A 25 -30.50 7.13 -22.94
CA ILE A 25 -30.77 6.17 -24.02
C ILE A 25 -31.93 5.23 -23.67
N ASP A 26 -32.90 5.11 -24.58
CA ASP A 26 -33.91 4.06 -24.52
C ASP A 26 -33.35 2.75 -25.09
N LEU A 27 -32.95 1.85 -24.19
CA LEU A 27 -32.37 0.54 -24.53
C LEU A 27 -33.32 -0.32 -25.37
N ASP A 28 -34.63 -0.09 -25.34
CA ASP A 28 -35.59 -0.88 -26.11
C ASP A 28 -35.58 -0.52 -27.61
N THR A 29 -34.93 0.58 -27.99
CA THR A 29 -34.82 1.04 -29.39
C THR A 29 -33.57 0.53 -30.13
N ILE A 30 -32.60 -0.01 -29.40
CA ILE A 30 -31.32 -0.48 -29.96
C ILE A 30 -31.43 -1.97 -30.32
N ASP A 31 -31.00 -2.33 -31.52
CA ASP A 31 -30.95 -3.74 -31.95
C ASP A 31 -29.70 -4.43 -31.41
N PHE A 32 -29.88 -5.28 -30.39
CA PHE A 32 -28.82 -6.11 -29.81
C PHE A 32 -28.73 -7.51 -30.41
N SER A 33 -29.59 -7.87 -31.38
CA SER A 33 -29.69 -9.25 -31.89
C SER A 33 -28.35 -9.80 -32.40
N GLY A 34 -27.53 -8.95 -33.04
CA GLY A 34 -26.22 -9.30 -33.58
C GLY A 34 -25.09 -9.47 -32.57
N ILE A 35 -25.26 -9.06 -31.31
CA ILE A 35 -24.23 -9.20 -30.25
C ILE A 35 -24.74 -9.94 -29.00
N LYS A 36 -26.04 -10.24 -28.93
CA LYS A 36 -26.68 -10.87 -27.76
C LYS A 36 -26.00 -12.18 -27.37
N ASN A 37 -25.62 -13.00 -28.35
CA ASN A 37 -24.94 -14.27 -28.10
C ASN A 37 -23.56 -14.06 -27.45
N ASP A 38 -22.81 -13.07 -27.93
CA ASP A 38 -21.50 -12.67 -27.42
C ASP A 38 -21.60 -12.12 -26.00
N LEU A 39 -22.60 -11.30 -25.68
CA LEU A 39 -22.81 -10.75 -24.34
C LEU A 39 -23.18 -11.82 -23.30
N VAL A 40 -23.92 -12.87 -23.69
CA VAL A 40 -24.27 -13.99 -22.78
C VAL A 40 -23.08 -14.91 -22.51
N HIS A 41 -22.22 -15.12 -23.51
CA HIS A 41 -21.04 -15.98 -23.40
C HIS A 41 -19.80 -15.24 -22.90
N ILE A 42 -19.78 -13.91 -22.95
CA ILE A 42 -18.74 -13.02 -22.41
C ILE A 42 -17.38 -13.31 -23.07
N LEU A 43 -16.48 -14.04 -22.40
CA LEU A 43 -15.18 -14.48 -22.96
C LEU A 43 -15.15 -15.97 -23.29
N THR A 44 -16.26 -16.70 -23.12
CA THR A 44 -16.35 -18.11 -23.49
C THR A 44 -16.55 -18.25 -25.00
N THR A 45 -15.46 -18.54 -25.70
CA THR A 45 -15.42 -18.62 -27.17
C THR A 45 -15.22 -20.07 -27.64
N PRO A 46 -15.56 -20.39 -28.90
CA PRO A 46 -15.31 -21.72 -29.48
C PRO A 46 -13.81 -22.07 -29.41
N THR A 47 -13.49 -23.29 -28.96
CA THR A 47 -12.11 -23.78 -28.84
C THR A 47 -11.62 -24.43 -30.15
N PRO A 48 -10.31 -24.59 -30.36
CA PRO A 48 -9.77 -25.21 -31.57
C PRO A 48 -10.37 -26.59 -31.88
N LEU A 49 -10.88 -26.77 -33.11
CA LEU A 49 -11.40 -28.03 -33.65
C LEU A 49 -10.58 -28.50 -34.86
N GLU A 50 -10.37 -29.82 -34.96
CA GLU A 50 -9.63 -30.41 -36.08
C GLU A 50 -10.40 -30.31 -37.41
N GLU A 51 -11.72 -30.31 -37.36
CA GLU A 51 -12.57 -30.11 -38.54
C GLU A 51 -12.38 -28.71 -39.16
N SER A 52 -12.29 -27.68 -38.32
CA SER A 52 -12.02 -26.31 -38.76
C SER A 52 -10.62 -26.17 -39.35
N ARG A 53 -9.63 -26.89 -38.80
CA ARG A 53 -8.27 -27.01 -39.35
C ARG A 53 -8.25 -27.55 -40.75
N GLN A 54 -8.97 -28.64 -40.99
CA GLN A 54 -9.01 -29.27 -42.30
C GLN A 54 -9.72 -28.40 -43.33
N LYS A 55 -10.80 -27.70 -42.94
CA LYS A 55 -11.53 -26.77 -43.81
C LYS A 55 -10.69 -25.58 -44.25
N LEU A 56 -9.88 -25.01 -43.35
CA LEU A 56 -8.99 -23.89 -43.66
C LEU A 56 -7.71 -24.32 -44.42
N GLY A 57 -7.23 -25.55 -44.19
CA GLY A 57 -6.02 -26.08 -44.82
C GLY A 57 -6.18 -26.45 -46.31
N ASP A 58 -7.40 -26.68 -46.79
CA ASP A 58 -7.68 -26.94 -48.22
C ASP A 58 -7.74 -25.61 -49.00
N GLY A 59 -6.59 -24.97 -49.23
CA GLY A 59 -6.46 -23.71 -49.97
C GLY A 59 -6.84 -23.78 -51.46
N SER A 60 -7.42 -24.89 -51.92
CA SER A 60 -7.89 -25.08 -53.30
C SER A 60 -9.34 -24.64 -53.53
N LYS A 61 -10.06 -24.26 -52.47
CA LYS A 61 -11.48 -23.85 -52.51
C LYS A 61 -11.74 -22.59 -51.67
N PRO A 62 -12.72 -21.77 -52.05
CA PRO A 62 -13.19 -20.70 -51.18
C PRO A 62 -13.75 -21.28 -49.88
N VAL A 63 -13.38 -20.66 -48.75
CA VAL A 63 -13.81 -21.08 -47.42
C VAL A 63 -14.94 -20.16 -46.96
N ALA A 64 -16.06 -20.75 -46.55
CA ALA A 64 -17.15 -20.00 -45.92
C ALA A 64 -16.79 -19.69 -44.45
N LEU A 65 -16.72 -18.40 -44.13
CA LEU A 65 -16.55 -17.90 -42.78
C LEU A 65 -17.86 -18.02 -41.97
N PRO A 66 -17.82 -17.99 -40.63
CA PRO A 66 -19.01 -18.09 -39.78
C PRO A 66 -20.06 -17.00 -40.01
N ASN A 67 -19.66 -15.84 -40.54
CA ASN A 67 -20.54 -14.74 -40.96
C ASN A 67 -21.28 -15.01 -42.29
N GLY A 68 -20.91 -16.06 -43.02
CA GLY A 68 -21.49 -16.45 -44.31
C GLY A 68 -20.70 -16.00 -45.54
N ASP A 69 -19.62 -15.22 -45.37
CA ASP A 69 -18.79 -14.77 -46.49
C ASP A 69 -17.88 -15.89 -47.02
N GLU A 70 -17.78 -16.02 -48.34
CA GLU A 70 -16.84 -16.94 -48.98
C GLU A 70 -15.56 -16.20 -49.38
N VAL A 71 -14.41 -16.62 -48.84
CA VAL A 71 -13.12 -15.97 -49.05
C VAL A 71 -12.06 -16.94 -49.56
N GLU A 72 -11.18 -16.45 -50.44
CA GLU A 72 -9.96 -17.13 -50.86
C GLU A 72 -8.79 -16.65 -49.98
N LEU A 73 -8.15 -17.59 -49.28
CA LEU A 73 -7.12 -17.28 -48.28
C LEU A 73 -5.73 -17.65 -48.80
N ASN A 74 -4.78 -16.71 -48.69
CA ASN A 74 -3.39 -16.98 -49.05
C ASN A 74 -2.64 -17.69 -47.92
N GLN A 75 -1.47 -18.27 -48.24
CA GLN A 75 -0.67 -19.02 -47.27
C GLN A 75 -0.24 -18.19 -46.04
N ALA A 76 0.14 -16.93 -46.24
CA ALA A 76 0.54 -16.03 -45.16
C ALA A 76 -0.62 -15.78 -44.16
N PHE A 77 -1.86 -15.66 -44.66
CA PHE A 77 -3.05 -15.50 -43.84
C PHE A 77 -3.33 -16.76 -43.02
N LEU A 78 -3.17 -17.94 -43.61
CA LEU A 78 -3.35 -19.23 -42.91
C LEU A 78 -2.34 -19.43 -41.77
N GLU A 79 -1.09 -19.03 -41.99
CA GLU A 79 -0.03 -19.09 -40.96
C GLU A 79 -0.34 -18.17 -39.78
N VAL A 80 -0.74 -16.92 -40.05
CA VAL A 80 -1.13 -15.96 -39.01
C VAL A 80 -2.40 -16.43 -38.28
N THR A 81 -3.38 -16.96 -39.01
CA THR A 81 -4.61 -17.53 -38.41
C THR A 81 -4.29 -18.68 -37.46
N THR A 82 -3.39 -19.57 -37.86
CA THR A 82 -2.96 -20.70 -37.03
C THR A 82 -2.24 -20.23 -35.77
N LEU A 83 -1.39 -19.21 -35.89
CA LEU A 83 -0.72 -18.58 -34.75
C LEU A 83 -1.74 -18.00 -33.77
N LEU A 84 -2.68 -17.18 -34.25
CA LEU A 84 -3.69 -16.50 -33.43
C LEU A 84 -4.69 -17.49 -32.80
N SER A 85 -5.06 -18.55 -33.52
CA SER A 85 -5.92 -19.62 -32.98
C SER A 85 -5.30 -20.30 -31.77
N ASN A 86 -3.98 -20.56 -31.81
CA ASN A 86 -3.27 -21.12 -30.67
C ASN A 86 -3.07 -20.08 -29.54
N GLU A 87 -2.80 -18.81 -29.88
CA GLU A 87 -2.63 -17.72 -28.91
C GLU A 87 -3.91 -17.44 -28.12
N PHE A 88 -5.07 -17.38 -28.79
CA PHE A 88 -6.36 -17.08 -28.18
C PHE A 88 -7.17 -18.31 -27.75
N ASP A 89 -6.63 -19.51 -27.94
CA ASP A 89 -7.37 -20.78 -27.76
C ASP A 89 -8.75 -20.67 -28.44
N LEU A 90 -8.73 -20.26 -29.71
CA LEU A 90 -9.90 -19.91 -30.50
C LEU A 90 -10.00 -20.85 -31.71
N ASP A 91 -11.21 -21.28 -32.02
CA ASP A 91 -11.49 -22.04 -33.24
C ASP A 91 -10.95 -21.32 -34.49
N GLN A 92 -10.40 -22.08 -35.43
CA GLN A 92 -9.65 -21.49 -36.54
C GLN A 92 -10.51 -20.72 -37.53
N LEU A 93 -11.78 -21.11 -37.74
CA LEU A 93 -12.68 -20.34 -38.61
C LEU A 93 -13.02 -18.99 -37.97
N ASN A 94 -13.20 -18.98 -36.65
CA ASN A 94 -13.44 -17.76 -35.88
C ASN A 94 -12.17 -16.87 -35.84
N ALA A 95 -10.99 -17.47 -35.72
CA ALA A 95 -9.72 -16.75 -35.80
C ALA A 95 -9.49 -16.15 -37.21
N ALA A 96 -9.90 -16.87 -38.26
CA ALA A 96 -9.84 -16.38 -39.64
C ALA A 96 -10.78 -15.18 -39.86
N GLU A 97 -12.01 -15.25 -39.33
CA GLU A 97 -12.98 -14.15 -39.40
C GLU A 97 -12.47 -12.90 -38.66
N LEU A 98 -11.94 -13.08 -37.45
CA LEU A 98 -11.29 -11.99 -36.71
C LEU A 98 -10.15 -11.35 -37.51
N LEU A 99 -9.30 -12.18 -38.14
CA LEU A 99 -8.17 -11.70 -38.93
C LEU A 99 -8.63 -10.98 -40.21
N TYR A 100 -9.73 -11.44 -40.81
CA TYR A 100 -10.34 -10.81 -41.97
C TYR A 100 -10.77 -9.38 -41.66
N TYR A 101 -11.55 -9.16 -40.60
CA TYR A 101 -11.95 -7.81 -40.17
C TYR A 101 -10.77 -6.96 -39.67
N ALA A 102 -9.72 -7.58 -39.11
CA ALA A 102 -8.51 -6.88 -38.73
C ALA A 102 -7.69 -6.34 -39.91
N GLY A 103 -7.90 -6.86 -41.13
CA GLY A 103 -7.25 -6.40 -42.35
C GLY A 103 -7.50 -4.92 -42.62
N ASP A 104 -8.74 -4.45 -42.45
CA ASP A 104 -9.11 -3.05 -42.65
C ASP A 104 -8.44 -2.13 -41.60
N ILE A 105 -8.32 -2.60 -40.36
CA ILE A 105 -7.66 -1.87 -39.28
C ILE A 105 -6.16 -1.77 -39.55
N SER A 106 -5.55 -2.87 -39.99
CA SER A 106 -4.14 -2.93 -40.39
C SER A 106 -3.85 -1.92 -41.49
N TYR A 107 -4.70 -1.87 -42.52
CA TYR A 107 -4.59 -0.91 -43.61
C TYR A 107 -4.72 0.55 -43.12
N LYS A 108 -5.73 0.85 -42.29
CA LYS A 108 -5.97 2.20 -41.76
C LYS A 108 -4.85 2.69 -40.83
N LYS A 109 -4.27 1.80 -40.01
CA LYS A 109 -3.26 2.15 -38.98
C LYS A 109 -1.81 1.91 -39.40
N GLY A 110 -1.57 1.25 -40.53
CA GLY A 110 -0.22 0.90 -40.99
C GLY A 110 0.51 -0.09 -40.06
N THR A 111 -0.24 -0.99 -39.41
CA THR A 111 0.32 -1.99 -38.47
C THR A 111 0.25 -3.39 -39.06
N SER A 112 0.96 -4.36 -38.47
CA SER A 112 0.88 -5.74 -38.94
C SER A 112 -0.55 -6.28 -38.77
N ILE A 113 -0.98 -7.17 -39.68
CA ILE A 113 -2.31 -7.76 -39.62
C ILE A 113 -2.52 -8.59 -38.35
N ALA A 114 -1.46 -9.24 -37.86
CA ALA A 114 -1.47 -10.01 -36.61
C ALA A 114 -1.67 -9.09 -35.39
N ASP A 115 -0.98 -7.95 -35.33
CA ASP A 115 -1.13 -7.00 -34.22
C ASP A 115 -2.49 -6.30 -34.25
N SER A 116 -3.01 -6.01 -35.45
CA SER A 116 -4.39 -5.51 -35.61
C SER A 116 -5.43 -6.55 -35.15
N ALA A 117 -5.20 -7.84 -35.39
CA ALA A 117 -6.08 -8.90 -34.91
C ALA A 117 -6.03 -9.05 -33.38
N ARG A 118 -4.82 -8.97 -32.78
CA ARG A 118 -4.67 -8.91 -31.30
C ARG A 118 -5.41 -7.74 -30.70
N LEU A 119 -5.21 -6.55 -31.26
CA LEU A 119 -5.93 -5.35 -30.84
C LEU A 119 -7.45 -5.59 -30.91
N SER A 120 -7.93 -6.16 -32.02
CA SER A 120 -9.36 -6.42 -32.23
C SER A 120 -9.93 -7.43 -31.25
N TYR A 121 -9.20 -8.51 -30.97
CA TYR A 121 -9.61 -9.52 -29.99
C TYR A 121 -9.82 -8.92 -28.60
N TYR A 122 -8.83 -8.16 -28.11
CA TYR A 122 -8.88 -7.58 -26.77
C TYR A 122 -9.86 -6.40 -26.67
N LEU A 123 -10.00 -5.58 -27.72
CA LEU A 123 -11.01 -4.53 -27.76
C LEU A 123 -12.43 -5.11 -27.74
N ARG A 124 -12.68 -6.19 -28.48
CA ARG A 124 -13.96 -6.89 -28.44
C ARG A 124 -14.29 -7.36 -27.01
N ALA A 125 -13.33 -7.99 -26.32
CA ALA A 125 -13.49 -8.39 -24.92
C ALA A 125 -13.79 -7.19 -24.00
N ASN A 126 -13.06 -6.08 -24.18
CA ASN A 126 -13.26 -4.85 -23.42
C ASN A 126 -14.67 -4.26 -23.63
N TYR A 127 -15.13 -4.18 -24.88
CA TYR A 127 -16.47 -3.69 -25.19
C TYR A 127 -17.56 -4.58 -24.59
N ILE A 128 -17.45 -5.91 -24.75
CA ILE A 128 -18.41 -6.86 -24.17
C ILE A 128 -18.55 -6.64 -22.66
N LEU A 129 -17.44 -6.55 -21.93
CA LEU A 129 -17.45 -6.38 -20.47
C LEU A 129 -18.02 -5.02 -20.05
N ASN A 130 -17.68 -3.94 -20.75
CA ASN A 130 -18.21 -2.61 -20.43
C ASN A 130 -19.69 -2.46 -20.77
N ILE A 131 -20.13 -3.00 -21.91
CA ILE A 131 -21.54 -3.03 -22.30
C ILE A 131 -22.33 -3.81 -21.24
N LEU A 132 -21.85 -5.00 -20.85
CA LEU A 132 -22.48 -5.80 -19.80
C LEU A 132 -22.52 -5.05 -18.47
N GLY A 133 -21.42 -4.41 -18.08
CA GLY A 133 -21.34 -3.56 -16.88
C GLY A 133 -22.38 -2.42 -16.90
N TYR A 134 -22.59 -1.79 -18.06
CA TYR A 134 -23.62 -0.77 -18.23
C TYR A 134 -25.04 -1.34 -18.00
N PHE A 135 -25.39 -2.46 -18.63
CA PHE A 135 -26.69 -3.10 -18.44
C PHE A 135 -26.96 -3.50 -16.99
N ILE A 136 -25.91 -3.95 -16.30
CA ILE A 136 -25.99 -4.29 -14.88
C ILE A 136 -26.27 -3.03 -14.05
N SER A 137 -25.54 -1.94 -14.28
CA SER A 137 -25.71 -0.67 -13.57
C SER A 137 -27.09 -0.04 -13.78
N LYS A 138 -27.70 -0.23 -14.97
CA LYS A 138 -29.03 0.27 -15.30
C LYS A 138 -30.16 -0.69 -14.94
N GLN A 139 -29.86 -1.83 -14.32
CA GLN A 139 -30.84 -2.85 -13.94
C GLN A 139 -31.67 -3.38 -15.14
N ARG A 140 -31.07 -3.45 -16.33
CA ARG A 140 -31.71 -3.90 -17.59
C ARG A 140 -31.07 -5.14 -18.20
N LEU A 141 -30.62 -6.07 -17.37
CA LEU A 141 -30.00 -7.33 -17.80
C LEU A 141 -31.02 -8.27 -18.49
N ASP A 142 -32.31 -8.07 -18.24
CA ASP A 142 -33.45 -8.77 -18.84
C ASP A 142 -33.50 -8.69 -20.37
N VAL A 143 -32.95 -7.62 -20.95
CA VAL A 143 -32.87 -7.42 -22.41
C VAL A 143 -32.03 -8.51 -23.09
N ILE A 144 -30.95 -8.91 -22.43
CA ILE A 144 -29.93 -9.80 -23.00
C ILE A 144 -30.00 -11.20 -22.39
N VAL A 145 -30.24 -11.30 -21.09
CA VAL A 145 -30.07 -12.54 -20.33
C VAL A 145 -31.42 -13.12 -19.97
N THR A 146 -31.67 -14.33 -20.48
CA THR A 146 -32.85 -15.13 -20.13
C THR A 146 -32.55 -16.14 -19.02
N ASP A 147 -31.29 -16.59 -18.90
CA ASP A 147 -30.83 -17.55 -17.88
C ASP A 147 -29.69 -16.94 -17.06
N ASN A 148 -30.03 -16.53 -15.84
CA ASN A 148 -29.09 -15.90 -14.91
C ASN A 148 -28.01 -16.89 -14.42
N ASN A 149 -28.33 -18.18 -14.27
CA ASN A 149 -27.36 -19.17 -13.82
C ASN A 149 -26.31 -19.44 -14.89
N ALA A 150 -26.74 -19.54 -16.15
CA ALA A 150 -25.83 -19.69 -17.28
C ALA A 150 -24.89 -18.48 -17.40
N LEU A 151 -25.39 -17.26 -17.22
CA LEU A 151 -24.55 -16.06 -17.21
C LEU A 151 -23.48 -16.13 -16.11
N PHE A 152 -23.87 -16.46 -14.89
CA PHE A 152 -22.94 -16.55 -13.76
C PHE A 152 -21.85 -17.60 -14.01
N ASP A 153 -22.23 -18.79 -14.47
CA ASP A 153 -21.26 -19.83 -14.81
C ASP A 153 -20.34 -19.40 -15.98
N ASN A 154 -20.83 -18.63 -16.95
CA ASN A 154 -20.03 -18.06 -18.04
C ASN A 154 -19.05 -16.97 -17.55
N ILE A 155 -19.40 -16.19 -16.53
CA ILE A 155 -18.48 -15.23 -15.88
C ILE A 155 -17.32 -16.00 -15.23
N LEU A 156 -17.62 -17.04 -14.45
CA LEU A 156 -16.58 -17.86 -13.81
C LEU A 156 -15.68 -18.55 -14.84
N LYS A 157 -16.27 -19.09 -15.92
CA LYS A 157 -15.49 -19.64 -17.05
C LYS A 157 -14.67 -18.58 -17.79
N SER A 158 -15.11 -17.33 -17.82
CA SER A 158 -14.36 -16.23 -18.43
C SER A 158 -13.09 -15.91 -17.64
N PHE A 159 -13.13 -15.99 -16.30
CA PHE A 159 -11.91 -15.96 -15.48
C PHE A 159 -10.98 -17.14 -15.80
N GLU A 160 -11.51 -18.37 -15.89
CA GLU A 160 -10.71 -19.54 -16.27
C GLU A 160 -10.10 -19.41 -17.68
N LYS A 161 -10.82 -18.78 -18.62
CA LYS A 161 -10.31 -18.48 -19.95
C LYS A 161 -9.10 -17.57 -19.89
N ILE A 162 -9.14 -16.50 -19.08
CA ILE A 162 -7.98 -15.61 -18.89
C ILE A 162 -6.77 -16.41 -18.38
N TYR A 163 -6.97 -17.30 -17.41
CA TYR A 163 -5.86 -18.13 -16.89
C TYR A 163 -5.29 -19.08 -17.94
N LYS A 164 -6.13 -19.64 -18.82
CA LYS A 164 -5.66 -20.43 -19.98
C LYS A 164 -4.87 -19.58 -20.96
N LEU A 165 -5.31 -18.37 -21.26
CA LEU A 165 -4.61 -17.45 -22.18
C LEU A 165 -3.24 -17.04 -21.63
N ILE A 166 -3.12 -16.81 -20.32
CA ILE A 166 -1.82 -16.57 -19.68
C ILE A 166 -0.88 -17.77 -19.86
N SER A 167 -1.39 -19.00 -19.72
CA SER A 167 -0.60 -20.22 -19.99
C SER A 167 -0.17 -20.29 -21.45
N ALA A 168 -1.05 -19.94 -22.40
CA ALA A 168 -0.73 -19.92 -23.81
C ALA A 168 0.37 -18.89 -24.14
N LEU A 169 0.37 -17.72 -23.48
CA LEU A 169 1.46 -16.74 -23.60
C LEU A 169 2.79 -17.29 -23.07
N ASN A 170 2.77 -18.03 -21.96
CA ASN A 170 3.97 -18.68 -21.44
C ASN A 170 4.50 -19.74 -22.43
N ASP A 171 3.63 -20.55 -23.01
CA ASP A 171 4.00 -21.52 -24.05
C ASP A 171 4.59 -20.84 -25.30
N MET A 172 4.12 -19.64 -25.64
CA MET A 172 4.70 -18.82 -26.71
C MET A 172 6.11 -18.35 -26.37
N ILE A 173 6.38 -17.95 -25.12
CA ILE A 173 7.73 -17.59 -24.65
C ILE A 173 8.65 -18.81 -24.75
N ASP A 174 8.19 -20.00 -24.31
CA ASP A 174 8.96 -21.24 -24.41
C ASP A 174 9.28 -21.63 -25.85
N LYS A 175 8.31 -21.50 -26.75
CA LYS A 175 8.53 -21.73 -28.19
C LYS A 175 9.55 -20.73 -28.75
N GLN A 176 9.36 -19.44 -28.48
CA GLN A 176 10.26 -18.39 -28.97
C GLN A 176 11.69 -18.58 -28.46
N LYS A 177 11.87 -19.02 -27.20
CA LYS A 177 13.17 -19.36 -26.60
C LYS A 177 13.94 -20.42 -27.41
N VAL A 178 13.23 -21.33 -28.09
CA VAL A 178 13.81 -22.44 -28.85
C VAL A 178 13.92 -22.13 -30.34
N THR A 179 12.94 -21.46 -30.92
CA THR A 179 12.78 -21.35 -32.38
C THR A 179 13.25 -20.03 -32.98
N SER A 180 13.40 -18.96 -32.19
CA SER A 180 13.59 -17.61 -32.71
C SER A 180 14.30 -16.67 -31.73
N ASP A 181 14.39 -15.39 -32.06
CA ASP A 181 15.01 -14.39 -31.19
C ASP A 181 14.05 -13.95 -30.06
N ILE A 182 14.37 -14.33 -28.82
CA ILE A 182 13.64 -13.92 -27.62
C ILE A 182 13.91 -12.45 -27.22
N ASN A 183 14.98 -11.84 -27.74
CA ASN A 183 15.32 -10.43 -27.50
C ASN A 183 14.57 -9.47 -28.45
N SER A 184 13.76 -10.00 -29.37
CA SER A 184 12.95 -9.21 -30.30
C SER A 184 11.98 -8.30 -29.55
N LEU A 185 12.16 -6.98 -29.70
CA LEU A 185 11.31 -5.98 -29.06
C LEU A 185 9.84 -6.10 -29.51
N ALA A 186 9.59 -6.49 -30.77
CA ALA A 186 8.24 -6.69 -31.28
C ALA A 186 7.51 -7.83 -30.55
N PHE A 187 8.21 -8.95 -30.31
CA PHE A 187 7.68 -10.07 -29.56
C PHE A 187 7.42 -9.69 -28.09
N ILE A 188 8.38 -9.01 -27.45
CA ILE A 188 8.27 -8.59 -26.05
C ILE A 188 7.10 -7.62 -25.87
N ASN A 189 6.97 -6.62 -26.75
CA ASN A 189 5.86 -5.68 -26.73
C ASN A 189 4.52 -6.38 -26.96
N CYS A 190 4.47 -7.40 -27.82
CA CYS A 190 3.28 -8.22 -28.03
C CYS A 190 2.86 -8.96 -26.76
N ILE A 191 3.79 -9.66 -26.10
CA ILE A 191 3.52 -10.37 -24.85
C ILE A 191 3.06 -9.40 -23.75
N ASN A 192 3.77 -8.29 -23.57
CA ASN A 192 3.43 -7.31 -22.52
C ASN A 192 2.09 -6.62 -22.79
N TYR A 193 1.78 -6.31 -24.06
CA TYR A 193 0.47 -5.82 -24.45
C TYR A 193 -0.64 -6.82 -24.10
N SER A 194 -0.49 -8.09 -24.52
CA SER A 194 -1.45 -9.16 -24.22
C SER A 194 -1.63 -9.35 -22.70
N ARG A 195 -0.55 -9.34 -21.92
CA ARG A 195 -0.61 -9.38 -20.44
C ARG A 195 -1.41 -8.22 -19.87
N GLY A 196 -1.13 -6.98 -20.32
CA GLY A 196 -1.85 -5.79 -19.87
C GLY A 196 -3.35 -5.84 -20.19
N GLN A 197 -3.71 -6.32 -21.39
CA GLN A 197 -5.12 -6.48 -21.78
C GLN A 197 -5.84 -7.56 -20.95
N LEU A 198 -5.21 -8.72 -20.76
CA LEU A 198 -5.76 -9.80 -19.92
C LEU A 198 -5.90 -9.39 -18.45
N PHE A 199 -4.92 -8.65 -17.95
CA PHE A 199 -4.97 -8.09 -16.60
C PHE A 199 -6.14 -7.11 -16.45
N SER A 200 -6.33 -6.20 -17.41
CA SER A 200 -7.46 -5.27 -17.41
C SER A 200 -8.82 -5.97 -17.55
N ALA A 201 -8.90 -7.01 -18.40
CA ALA A 201 -10.12 -7.79 -18.58
C ALA A 201 -10.52 -8.54 -17.30
N HIS A 202 -9.55 -9.08 -16.56
CA HIS A 202 -9.81 -9.73 -15.27
C HIS A 202 -10.36 -8.73 -14.24
N GLU A 203 -9.91 -7.48 -14.28
CA GLU A 203 -10.45 -6.41 -13.43
C GLU A 203 -11.90 -6.02 -13.78
N LEU A 204 -12.17 -5.83 -15.07
CA LEU A 204 -13.53 -5.56 -15.55
C LEU A 204 -14.50 -6.70 -15.21
N LEU A 205 -14.05 -7.96 -15.27
CA LEU A 205 -14.85 -9.10 -14.79
C LEU A 205 -15.12 -9.03 -13.28
N GLY A 206 -14.16 -8.58 -12.48
CA GLY A 206 -14.36 -8.32 -11.05
C GLY A 206 -15.43 -7.25 -10.80
N LEU A 207 -15.42 -6.17 -11.58
CA LEU A 207 -16.44 -5.12 -11.55
C LEU A 207 -17.82 -5.63 -11.98
N VAL A 208 -17.89 -6.44 -13.03
CA VAL A 208 -19.13 -7.10 -13.47
C VAL A 208 -19.69 -7.99 -12.36
N LEU A 209 -18.83 -8.80 -11.73
CA LEU A 209 -19.24 -9.67 -10.62
C LEU A 209 -19.76 -8.85 -9.42
N PHE A 210 -19.08 -7.76 -9.07
CA PHE A 210 -19.55 -6.80 -8.06
C PHE A 210 -20.93 -6.23 -8.42
N GLY A 211 -21.09 -5.72 -9.65
CA GLY A 211 -22.34 -5.12 -10.10
C GLY A 211 -23.52 -6.10 -10.09
N LEU A 212 -23.28 -7.39 -10.39
CA LEU A 212 -24.30 -8.44 -10.28
C LEU A 212 -24.75 -8.66 -8.84
N VAL A 213 -23.81 -8.70 -7.90
CA VAL A 213 -24.13 -8.86 -6.48
C VAL A 213 -24.90 -7.63 -5.97
N ASP A 214 -24.47 -6.44 -6.35
CA ASP A 214 -25.07 -5.18 -5.90
C ASP A 214 -26.50 -4.98 -6.42
N ASN A 215 -26.69 -5.10 -7.74
CA ASN A 215 -27.96 -4.78 -8.39
C ASN A 215 -28.93 -5.96 -8.47
N TYR A 216 -28.42 -7.19 -8.49
CA TYR A 216 -29.21 -8.43 -8.70
C TYR A 216 -29.01 -9.44 -7.57
N PHE A 217 -28.85 -8.95 -6.35
CA PHE A 217 -28.67 -9.78 -5.15
C PHE A 217 -29.71 -10.91 -5.02
N ASN A 218 -30.97 -10.68 -5.39
CA ASN A 218 -32.01 -11.70 -5.23
C ASN A 218 -31.76 -12.93 -6.11
N GLN A 219 -31.06 -12.75 -7.24
CA GLN A 219 -30.70 -13.83 -8.15
C GLN A 219 -29.31 -14.41 -7.84
N PHE A 220 -28.34 -13.57 -7.48
CA PHE A 220 -26.94 -13.98 -7.35
C PHE A 220 -26.44 -14.12 -5.91
N GLY A 221 -27.12 -13.54 -4.92
CA GLY A 221 -26.73 -13.48 -3.51
C GLY A 221 -26.99 -14.77 -2.72
N SER A 222 -26.56 -15.92 -3.25
CA SER A 222 -26.73 -17.23 -2.62
C SER A 222 -25.43 -17.81 -2.08
N LEU A 223 -25.52 -18.69 -1.08
CA LEU A 223 -24.37 -19.41 -0.54
C LEU A 223 -23.70 -20.32 -1.58
N ASP A 224 -24.47 -20.86 -2.54
CA ASP A 224 -23.93 -21.70 -3.61
C ASP A 224 -23.03 -20.88 -4.55
N ASN A 225 -23.47 -19.70 -4.96
CA ASN A 225 -22.68 -18.80 -5.79
C ASN A 225 -21.41 -18.32 -5.07
N TYR A 226 -21.50 -18.03 -3.77
CA TYR A 226 -20.32 -17.73 -2.95
C TYR A 226 -19.30 -18.89 -2.95
N LYS A 227 -19.77 -20.13 -2.76
CA LYS A 227 -18.90 -21.32 -2.81
C LYS A 227 -18.26 -21.52 -4.18
N LYS A 228 -18.99 -21.25 -5.27
CA LYS A 228 -18.44 -21.32 -6.63
C LYS A 228 -17.31 -20.29 -6.84
N VAL A 229 -17.49 -19.07 -6.35
CA VAL A 229 -16.43 -18.02 -6.41
C VAL A 229 -15.22 -18.43 -5.58
N LEU A 230 -15.42 -18.92 -4.35
CA LEU A 230 -14.31 -19.43 -3.53
C LEU A 230 -13.57 -20.57 -4.21
N ALA A 231 -14.30 -21.54 -4.79
CA ALA A 231 -13.70 -22.66 -5.50
C ALA A 231 -12.85 -22.21 -6.71
N LEU A 232 -13.30 -21.18 -7.43
CA LEU A 232 -12.53 -20.58 -8.53
C LEU A 232 -11.20 -19.98 -8.03
N ILE A 233 -11.25 -19.21 -6.94
CA ILE A 233 -10.07 -18.55 -6.33
C ILE A 233 -9.08 -19.63 -5.86
N LEU A 234 -9.53 -20.56 -5.01
CA LEU A 234 -8.71 -21.62 -4.41
C LEU A 234 -8.03 -22.52 -5.45
N LYS A 235 -8.68 -22.75 -6.60
CA LYS A 235 -8.15 -23.60 -7.67
C LYS A 235 -7.07 -22.90 -8.50
N ASN A 236 -7.18 -21.59 -8.71
CA ASN A 236 -6.44 -20.90 -9.77
C ASN A 236 -5.47 -19.81 -9.28
N ILE A 237 -5.68 -19.26 -8.09
CA ILE A 237 -5.00 -18.07 -7.59
C ILE A 237 -4.29 -18.41 -6.28
N SER A 238 -3.00 -18.08 -6.20
CA SER A 238 -2.21 -18.19 -4.97
C SER A 238 -2.51 -17.04 -4.02
N ASP A 239 -2.40 -17.29 -2.71
CA ASP A 239 -2.59 -16.31 -1.63
C ASP A 239 -1.79 -15.01 -1.78
N GLU A 240 -0.67 -15.07 -2.49
CA GLU A 240 0.27 -13.97 -2.72
C GLU A 240 -0.05 -13.16 -3.99
N ASP A 241 -1.11 -13.53 -4.70
CA ASP A 241 -1.47 -12.91 -5.97
C ASP A 241 -2.39 -11.69 -5.78
N ILE A 242 -2.03 -10.58 -6.42
CA ILE A 242 -2.82 -9.35 -6.43
C ILE A 242 -4.22 -9.54 -7.05
N LEU A 243 -4.40 -10.53 -7.92
CA LEU A 243 -5.69 -10.82 -8.55
C LEU A 243 -6.79 -11.16 -7.53
N ILE A 244 -6.44 -11.63 -6.33
CA ILE A 244 -7.41 -11.90 -5.26
C ILE A 244 -8.18 -10.64 -4.87
N VAL A 245 -7.53 -9.48 -4.88
CA VAL A 245 -8.14 -8.19 -4.48
C VAL A 245 -9.35 -7.84 -5.35
N ARG A 246 -9.39 -8.30 -6.61
CA ARG A 246 -10.50 -8.01 -7.54
C ARG A 246 -11.80 -8.73 -7.21
N PHE A 247 -11.74 -9.81 -6.43
CA PHE A 247 -12.93 -10.50 -5.92
C PHE A 247 -13.45 -9.86 -4.63
N LEU A 248 -12.62 -9.09 -3.93
CA LEU A 248 -12.95 -8.52 -2.63
C LEU A 248 -14.21 -7.65 -2.66
N PRO A 249 -14.40 -6.67 -3.58
CA PRO A 249 -15.61 -5.85 -3.60
C PRO A 249 -16.88 -6.67 -3.69
N SER A 250 -16.89 -7.70 -4.56
CA SER A 250 -18.07 -8.55 -4.75
C SER A 250 -18.42 -9.35 -3.50
N THR A 251 -17.42 -9.88 -2.78
CA THR A 251 -17.63 -10.65 -1.55
C THR A 251 -18.06 -9.75 -0.39
N LEU A 252 -17.44 -8.58 -0.24
CA LEU A 252 -17.80 -7.64 0.83
C LEU A 252 -19.21 -7.09 0.63
N GLN A 253 -19.59 -6.76 -0.61
CA GLN A 253 -20.96 -6.33 -0.92
C GLN A 253 -21.97 -7.45 -0.69
N LEU A 254 -21.61 -8.70 -1.01
CA LEU A 254 -22.47 -9.86 -0.73
C LEU A 254 -22.77 -9.95 0.76
N PHE A 255 -21.74 -9.86 1.62
CA PHE A 255 -21.91 -9.96 3.06
C PHE A 255 -22.75 -8.82 3.63
N LYS A 256 -22.46 -7.59 3.20
CA LYS A 256 -23.26 -6.42 3.58
C LYS A 256 -24.74 -6.62 3.23
N LEU A 257 -25.04 -7.02 1.99
CA LEU A 257 -26.43 -7.22 1.55
C LEU A 257 -27.11 -8.42 2.22
N VAL A 258 -26.37 -9.50 2.52
CA VAL A 258 -26.88 -10.65 3.30
C VAL A 258 -27.32 -10.19 4.69
N LEU A 259 -26.54 -9.33 5.35
CA LEU A 259 -26.85 -8.80 6.67
C LEU A 259 -27.99 -7.75 6.62
N ASP A 260 -28.00 -6.88 5.61
CA ASP A 260 -28.98 -5.80 5.45
C ASP A 260 -30.40 -6.31 5.08
N LYS A 261 -30.52 -7.38 4.26
CA LYS A 261 -31.81 -7.83 3.71
C LYS A 261 -32.67 -8.70 4.65
N LYS A 262 -32.32 -8.80 5.94
CA LYS A 262 -33.14 -9.31 7.06
C LYS A 262 -33.68 -10.76 6.96
N ASP A 263 -33.23 -11.58 6.02
CA ASP A 263 -33.52 -13.02 6.07
C ASP A 263 -32.56 -13.73 7.04
N ASP A 264 -33.00 -13.86 8.30
CA ASP A 264 -32.27 -14.55 9.36
C ASP A 264 -31.87 -15.99 8.96
N ALA A 265 -32.61 -16.66 8.07
CA ALA A 265 -32.26 -18.00 7.60
C ALA A 265 -31.03 -18.01 6.70
N THR A 266 -30.95 -17.07 5.75
CA THR A 266 -29.78 -16.92 4.87
C THR A 266 -28.55 -16.49 5.66
N VAL A 267 -28.68 -15.54 6.58
CA VAL A 267 -27.57 -15.13 7.46
C VAL A 267 -27.04 -16.32 8.28
N ASP A 268 -27.94 -17.14 8.84
CA ASP A 268 -27.58 -18.34 9.60
C ASP A 268 -26.83 -19.38 8.76
N GLN A 269 -27.18 -19.53 7.47
CA GLN A 269 -26.46 -20.42 6.56
C GLN A 269 -25.02 -19.94 6.30
N PHE A 270 -24.82 -18.65 6.05
CA PHE A 270 -23.49 -18.06 5.87
C PHE A 270 -22.65 -18.16 7.16
N TYR A 271 -23.22 -17.77 8.30
CA TYR A 271 -22.56 -17.88 9.60
C TYR A 271 -22.13 -19.33 9.89
N LYS A 272 -23.01 -20.31 9.69
CA LYS A 272 -22.69 -21.73 9.90
C LYS A 272 -21.60 -22.21 8.96
N TYR A 273 -21.65 -21.82 7.69
CA TYR A 273 -20.61 -22.18 6.73
C TYR A 273 -19.25 -21.65 7.19
N ILE A 274 -19.14 -20.34 7.43
CA ILE A 274 -17.91 -19.67 7.86
C ILE A 274 -17.36 -20.29 9.16
N THR A 275 -18.18 -20.35 10.22
CA THR A 275 -17.75 -20.91 11.51
C THR A 275 -17.38 -22.38 11.44
N SER A 276 -18.07 -23.18 10.60
CA SER A 276 -17.73 -24.59 10.40
C SER A 276 -16.39 -24.76 9.68
N THR A 277 -16.11 -23.97 8.64
CA THR A 277 -14.85 -24.02 7.90
C THR A 277 -13.68 -23.62 8.82
N VAL A 278 -13.84 -22.51 9.57
CA VAL A 278 -12.82 -22.06 10.53
C VAL A 278 -12.60 -23.11 11.61
N SER A 279 -13.67 -23.68 12.18
CA SER A 279 -13.53 -24.69 13.23
C SER A 279 -12.89 -25.99 12.74
N GLN A 280 -13.22 -26.44 11.53
CA GLN A 280 -12.66 -27.68 10.97
C GLN A 280 -11.16 -27.56 10.76
N ASP A 281 -10.69 -26.44 10.19
CA ASP A 281 -9.26 -26.21 9.96
C ASP A 281 -8.52 -25.98 11.28
N TYR A 282 -9.07 -25.18 12.19
CA TYR A 282 -8.44 -24.89 13.48
C TYR A 282 -8.24 -26.17 14.32
N ASN A 283 -9.28 -26.99 14.44
CA ASN A 283 -9.22 -28.25 15.19
C ASN A 283 -8.28 -29.29 14.55
N SER A 284 -8.07 -29.23 13.23
CA SER A 284 -7.12 -30.13 12.55
C SER A 284 -5.68 -29.63 12.57
N ASN A 285 -5.46 -28.34 12.84
CA ASN A 285 -4.13 -27.73 12.92
C ASN A 285 -3.57 -27.58 14.34
N ILE A 286 -4.40 -27.69 15.38
CA ILE A 286 -3.90 -27.82 16.76
C ILE A 286 -3.29 -29.21 16.95
N GLY A 287 -1.96 -29.27 17.05
CA GLY A 287 -1.26 -30.48 17.45
C GLY A 287 -1.60 -30.88 18.90
N ALA A 288 -1.49 -32.17 19.23
CA ALA A 288 -1.76 -32.75 20.55
C ALA A 288 -0.88 -32.22 21.72
N THR A 289 -0.03 -31.24 21.48
CA THR A 289 0.79 -30.57 22.50
C THR A 289 0.19 -29.22 22.82
N ALA A 290 -0.21 -29.02 24.08
CA ALA A 290 -0.85 -27.85 24.67
C ALA A 290 -0.05 -26.53 24.58
N LYS A 291 0.27 -26.09 23.36
CA LYS A 291 0.71 -24.73 23.05
C LYS A 291 -0.19 -24.26 21.93
N ASP A 292 -0.84 -23.13 22.16
CA ASP A 292 -1.75 -22.43 21.23
C ASP A 292 -1.02 -21.91 19.97
N ASP A 293 -0.26 -22.78 19.29
CA ASP A 293 0.58 -22.45 18.16
C ASP A 293 0.00 -23.07 16.89
N ILE A 294 -0.68 -22.28 16.06
CA ILE A 294 -1.13 -22.70 14.72
C ILE A 294 0.09 -22.86 13.80
N ASP A 295 0.19 -24.00 13.13
CA ASP A 295 1.17 -24.24 12.07
C ASP A 295 0.61 -23.74 10.73
N LEU A 296 0.99 -22.51 10.33
CA LEU A 296 0.54 -21.90 9.07
C LEU A 296 0.89 -22.74 7.83
N SER A 297 1.92 -23.60 7.90
CA SER A 297 2.28 -24.47 6.77
C SER A 297 1.29 -25.61 6.51
N LYS A 298 0.43 -25.92 7.50
CA LYS A 298 -0.61 -26.95 7.41
C LYS A 298 -2.03 -26.38 7.29
N ALA A 299 -2.16 -25.05 7.36
CA ALA A 299 -3.42 -24.36 7.19
C ALA A 299 -4.01 -24.63 5.80
N LYS A 300 -5.26 -25.06 5.74
CA LYS A 300 -6.00 -25.21 4.48
C LYS A 300 -6.86 -23.99 4.15
N LEU A 301 -7.13 -23.15 5.15
CA LEU A 301 -7.78 -21.87 4.97
C LEU A 301 -6.90 -20.95 4.13
N SER A 302 -7.45 -20.46 3.02
CA SER A 302 -6.78 -19.43 2.22
C SER A 302 -6.79 -18.09 2.93
N GLY A 303 -5.83 -17.23 2.58
CA GLY A 303 -5.77 -15.86 3.07
C GLY A 303 -7.02 -15.04 2.79
N PHE A 304 -7.64 -15.29 1.63
CA PHE A 304 -8.88 -14.65 1.24
C PHE A 304 -10.04 -15.05 2.17
N GLU A 305 -10.17 -16.35 2.49
CA GLU A 305 -11.19 -16.84 3.42
C GLU A 305 -10.96 -16.29 4.83
N VAL A 306 -9.72 -16.23 5.31
CA VAL A 306 -9.37 -15.68 6.62
C VAL A 306 -9.80 -14.21 6.73
N LEU A 307 -9.45 -13.39 5.75
CA LEU A 307 -9.80 -11.97 5.72
C LEU A 307 -11.31 -11.75 5.61
N THR A 308 -11.96 -12.39 4.64
CA THR A 308 -13.39 -12.19 4.38
C THR A 308 -14.24 -12.70 5.56
N SER A 309 -13.85 -13.81 6.19
CA SER A 309 -14.51 -14.31 7.41
C SER A 309 -14.41 -13.34 8.58
N PHE A 310 -13.25 -12.69 8.74
CA PHE A 310 -13.05 -11.70 9.81
C PHE A 310 -13.89 -10.44 9.60
N VAL A 311 -13.97 -9.97 8.35
CA VAL A 311 -14.84 -8.85 7.98
C VAL A 311 -16.32 -9.21 8.22
N PHE A 312 -16.76 -10.39 7.77
CA PHE A 312 -18.13 -10.87 8.02
C PHE A 312 -18.46 -10.91 9.51
N LEU A 313 -17.60 -11.49 10.35
CA LEU A 313 -17.85 -11.56 11.79
C LEU A 313 -17.91 -10.18 12.45
N THR A 314 -17.15 -9.21 11.93
CA THR A 314 -17.18 -7.83 12.41
C THR A 314 -18.51 -7.14 12.07
N GLU A 315 -19.01 -7.31 10.84
CA GLU A 315 -20.32 -6.80 10.42
C GLU A 315 -21.50 -7.58 11.04
N PHE A 316 -21.28 -8.83 11.43
CA PHE A 316 -22.28 -9.67 12.09
C PHE A 316 -22.61 -9.22 13.52
N ILE A 317 -21.67 -8.57 14.22
CA ILE A 317 -21.87 -8.05 15.59
C ILE A 317 -23.03 -7.05 15.66
N PRO A 318 -23.04 -5.93 14.91
CA PRO A 318 -24.15 -4.98 14.96
C PRO A 318 -25.48 -5.63 14.55
N TRP A 319 -25.49 -6.50 13.53
CA TRP A 319 -26.68 -7.25 13.12
C TRP A 319 -27.28 -8.10 14.25
N CYS A 320 -26.44 -8.73 15.07
CA CYS A 320 -26.87 -9.47 16.26
C CYS A 320 -27.43 -8.58 17.38
N LYS A 321 -26.91 -7.35 17.51
CA LYS A 321 -27.34 -6.37 18.53
C LYS A 321 -28.69 -5.73 18.21
N GLU A 322 -29.12 -5.71 16.95
CA GLU A 322 -30.40 -5.12 16.55
C GLU A 322 -31.61 -5.79 17.19
N LEU A 323 -31.56 -7.11 17.41
CA LEU A 323 -32.67 -7.89 17.97
C LEU A 323 -32.19 -8.76 19.12
N GLY A 324 -32.85 -8.66 20.28
CA GLY A 324 -32.52 -9.46 21.46
C GLY A 324 -32.64 -10.98 21.25
N SER A 325 -33.49 -11.43 20.33
CA SER A 325 -33.59 -12.85 19.93
C SER A 325 -32.32 -13.36 19.23
N ARG A 326 -31.68 -12.52 18.41
CA ARG A 326 -30.40 -12.82 17.74
C ARG A 326 -29.27 -12.86 18.75
N THR A 327 -29.22 -11.88 19.65
CA THR A 327 -28.23 -11.86 20.75
C THR A 327 -28.34 -13.10 21.65
N ALA A 328 -29.56 -13.60 21.90
CA ALA A 328 -29.75 -14.83 22.66
C ALA A 328 -29.34 -16.11 21.91
N LYS A 329 -29.44 -16.11 20.58
CA LYS A 329 -29.08 -17.25 19.72
C LYS A 329 -27.57 -17.35 19.50
N TYR A 330 -26.92 -16.20 19.26
CA TYR A 330 -25.50 -16.11 18.97
C TYR A 330 -24.78 -15.51 20.18
N ASP A 331 -24.31 -16.37 21.09
CA ASP A 331 -23.51 -15.93 22.22
C ASP A 331 -22.24 -15.22 21.72
N PHE A 332 -21.97 -14.01 22.24
CA PHE A 332 -20.84 -13.21 21.76
C PHE A 332 -19.50 -13.91 22.00
N LYS A 333 -19.33 -14.57 23.15
CA LYS A 333 -18.05 -15.17 23.54
C LYS A 333 -17.76 -16.44 22.73
N GLU A 334 -18.70 -17.39 22.72
CA GLU A 334 -18.51 -18.68 22.06
C GLU A 334 -18.85 -18.65 20.57
N GLY A 335 -19.74 -17.76 20.14
CA GLY A 335 -20.26 -17.68 18.77
C GLY A 335 -19.56 -16.66 17.87
N ILE A 336 -18.87 -15.67 18.42
CA ILE A 336 -18.22 -14.61 17.61
C ILE A 336 -16.75 -14.45 18.01
N LEU A 337 -16.49 -14.04 19.26
CA LEU A 337 -15.16 -13.66 19.75
C LEU A 337 -14.14 -14.80 19.56
N LYS A 338 -14.52 -16.03 19.93
CA LYS A 338 -13.71 -17.23 19.73
C LYS A 338 -13.23 -17.41 18.29
N TYR A 339 -14.11 -17.24 17.31
CA TYR A 339 -13.75 -17.40 15.90
C TYR A 339 -12.89 -16.23 15.41
N MET A 340 -13.11 -15.01 15.90
CA MET A 340 -12.24 -13.87 15.62
C MET A 340 -10.83 -14.09 16.17
N GLU A 341 -10.69 -14.60 17.40
CA GLU A 341 -9.40 -14.95 18.01
C GLU A 341 -8.66 -16.06 17.24
N TRP A 342 -9.41 -17.04 16.72
CA TRP A 342 -8.84 -18.07 15.84
C TRP A 342 -8.31 -17.47 14.54
N LEU A 343 -9.07 -16.58 13.89
CA LEU A 343 -8.65 -15.90 12.66
C LEU A 343 -7.45 -14.96 12.89
N ILE A 344 -7.37 -14.29 14.04
CA ILE A 344 -6.20 -13.54 14.50
C ILE A 344 -4.97 -14.47 14.60
N SER A 345 -5.15 -15.67 15.14
CA SER A 345 -4.07 -16.65 15.22
C SER A 345 -3.59 -17.15 13.84
N TYR A 346 -4.42 -17.02 12.79
CA TYR A 346 -4.04 -17.27 11.39
C TYR A 346 -3.34 -16.07 10.71
N GLY A 347 -3.13 -14.97 11.42
CA GLY A 347 -2.42 -13.79 10.90
C GLY A 347 -3.31 -12.84 10.10
N VAL A 348 -4.60 -12.72 10.42
CA VAL A 348 -5.53 -11.87 9.67
C VAL A 348 -5.11 -10.40 9.64
N MET A 349 -4.49 -9.88 10.71
CA MET A 349 -4.10 -8.47 10.76
C MET A 349 -2.95 -8.16 9.80
N GLU A 350 -1.99 -9.08 9.67
CA GLU A 350 -0.89 -8.95 8.71
C GLU A 350 -1.37 -9.10 7.26
N ARG A 351 -2.34 -9.99 7.01
CA ARG A 351 -2.96 -10.12 5.69
C ARG A 351 -3.76 -8.86 5.33
N LEU A 352 -4.54 -8.34 6.26
CA LEU A 352 -5.28 -7.10 6.07
C LEU A 352 -4.33 -5.92 5.81
N LEU A 353 -3.18 -5.88 6.49
CA LEU A 353 -2.12 -4.90 6.23
C LEU A 353 -1.62 -4.99 4.79
N SER A 354 -1.36 -6.20 4.29
CA SER A 354 -0.97 -6.42 2.90
C SER A 354 -2.03 -5.90 1.92
N TYR A 355 -3.31 -6.19 2.15
CA TYR A 355 -4.40 -5.75 1.27
C TYR A 355 -4.56 -4.23 1.25
N CYS A 356 -4.55 -3.57 2.42
CA CYS A 356 -4.63 -2.11 2.50
C CYS A 356 -3.38 -1.44 1.91
N SER A 357 -2.19 -2.03 2.08
CA SER A 357 -0.97 -1.48 1.48
C SER A 357 -1.04 -1.51 -0.05
N GLU A 358 -1.55 -2.59 -0.65
CA GLU A 358 -1.59 -2.68 -2.11
C GLU A 358 -2.71 -1.86 -2.76
N THR A 359 -3.77 -1.61 -2.00
CA THR A 359 -4.91 -0.77 -2.39
C THR A 359 -4.77 0.69 -1.92
N ALA A 360 -3.63 1.04 -1.31
CA ALA A 360 -3.35 2.40 -0.86
C ALA A 360 -3.20 3.37 -2.04
N ASN A 361 -3.53 4.64 -1.80
CA ASN A 361 -3.35 5.71 -2.77
C ASN A 361 -1.88 5.83 -3.20
N LEU A 362 -1.61 6.20 -4.46
CA LEU A 362 -0.26 6.39 -4.98
C LEU A 362 0.57 7.37 -4.15
N LYS A 363 -0.05 8.48 -3.69
CA LYS A 363 0.62 9.46 -2.82
C LYS A 363 0.98 8.87 -1.45
N THR A 364 0.20 7.91 -0.97
CA THR A 364 0.44 7.21 0.29
C THR A 364 1.59 6.22 0.16
N LYS A 365 1.64 5.45 -0.94
CA LYS A 365 2.80 4.61 -1.29
C LYS A 365 4.06 5.45 -1.42
N GLN A 366 3.99 6.61 -2.07
CA GLN A 366 5.11 7.56 -2.15
C GLN A 366 5.59 8.02 -0.77
N ALA A 367 4.65 8.37 0.12
CA ALA A 367 4.96 8.91 1.44
C ALA A 367 5.62 7.89 2.38
N TYR A 368 5.18 6.62 2.35
CA TYR A 368 5.68 5.59 3.27
C TYR A 368 6.73 4.67 2.66
N ASP A 369 6.62 4.32 1.37
CA ASP A 369 7.49 3.32 0.74
C ASP A 369 8.67 3.97 -0.03
N TRP A 370 8.49 5.17 -0.60
CA TRP A 370 9.50 5.76 -1.51
C TRP A 370 10.25 6.98 -0.95
N SER A 371 9.88 7.46 0.23
CA SER A 371 10.43 8.69 0.82
C SER A 371 11.76 8.49 1.55
N ASN A 372 12.33 7.27 1.55
CA ASN A 372 13.47 6.87 2.37
C ASN A 372 13.31 7.29 3.86
N MET A 373 12.06 7.36 4.32
CA MET A 373 11.69 7.39 5.74
C MET A 373 11.76 5.97 6.30
N TYR A 374 11.56 5.80 7.62
CA TYR A 374 11.54 4.47 8.21
C TYR A 374 10.42 3.60 7.63
N ASP A 375 10.76 2.43 7.09
CA ASP A 375 9.82 1.49 6.51
C ASP A 375 9.14 0.66 7.62
N PHE A 376 7.99 1.16 8.08
CA PHE A 376 7.14 0.47 9.05
C PHE A 376 6.54 -0.83 8.49
N ARG A 377 6.38 -0.93 7.16
CA ARG A 377 5.80 -2.10 6.52
C ARG A 377 6.76 -3.27 6.59
N ALA A 378 8.04 -3.09 6.26
CA ALA A 378 9.05 -4.15 6.36
C ALA A 378 9.24 -4.66 7.80
N LEU A 379 9.05 -3.80 8.82
CA LEU A 379 9.11 -4.22 10.21
C LEU A 379 7.94 -5.13 10.59
N LEU A 380 6.74 -4.81 10.09
CA LEU A 380 5.49 -5.45 10.47
C LEU A 380 5.21 -6.67 9.58
N GLN A 381 5.20 -6.53 8.27
CA GLN A 381 4.92 -7.61 7.33
C GLN A 381 6.14 -8.54 7.18
N LYS A 382 6.08 -9.72 7.81
CA LYS A 382 7.20 -10.69 7.91
C LYS A 382 6.82 -12.11 7.53
N ASN A 383 5.59 -12.54 7.82
CA ASN A 383 5.12 -13.90 7.56
C ASN A 383 4.49 -14.03 6.18
N PHE A 384 3.85 -12.96 5.67
CA PHE A 384 3.19 -12.96 4.37
C PHE A 384 3.86 -11.98 3.40
N PRO A 385 4.23 -12.40 2.18
CA PRO A 385 4.85 -11.51 1.22
C PRO A 385 3.87 -10.49 0.65
N GLN A 386 4.41 -9.49 -0.05
CA GLN A 386 3.61 -8.49 -0.76
C GLN A 386 2.81 -9.14 -1.89
N LEU A 387 1.60 -8.63 -2.16
CA LEU A 387 0.81 -9.15 -3.26
C LEU A 387 1.42 -8.70 -4.58
N THR A 388 1.77 -9.66 -5.43
CA THR A 388 2.33 -9.41 -6.76
C THR A 388 1.46 -10.08 -7.82
N PRO A 389 1.53 -9.69 -9.10
CA PRO A 389 0.81 -10.37 -10.18
C PRO A 389 1.45 -11.73 -10.50
N SER A 390 1.50 -12.63 -9.50
CA SER A 390 2.25 -13.88 -9.53
C SER A 390 1.82 -14.81 -10.66
N LYS A 391 0.54 -14.81 -11.03
CA LYS A 391 -0.02 -15.57 -12.15
C LYS A 391 0.55 -15.14 -13.50
N PHE A 392 0.94 -13.88 -13.64
CA PHE A 392 1.50 -13.31 -14.86
C PHE A 392 3.03 -13.46 -14.95
N VAL A 393 3.69 -13.83 -13.84
CA VAL A 393 5.12 -14.12 -13.83
C VAL A 393 5.38 -15.39 -14.64
N TYR A 394 6.27 -15.28 -15.62
CA TYR A 394 6.68 -16.43 -16.41
C TYR A 394 7.53 -17.39 -15.56
N PRO A 395 7.23 -18.70 -15.48
CA PRO A 395 7.96 -19.64 -14.61
C PRO A 395 9.47 -19.71 -14.87
N GLY A 396 9.90 -19.57 -16.13
CA GLY A 396 11.32 -19.59 -16.52
C GLY A 396 12.06 -18.26 -16.35
N SER A 397 11.48 -17.29 -15.62
CA SER A 397 12.03 -15.93 -15.49
C SER A 397 13.46 -15.90 -14.93
N GLN A 398 13.74 -16.69 -13.88
CA GLN A 398 15.08 -16.74 -13.29
C GLN A 398 16.11 -17.34 -14.24
N GLU A 399 15.73 -18.35 -15.03
CA GLU A 399 16.61 -18.95 -16.04
C GLU A 399 16.99 -17.93 -17.12
N LEU A 400 16.01 -17.13 -17.57
CA LEU A 400 16.23 -16.09 -18.59
C LEU A 400 17.15 -14.98 -18.08
N LEU A 401 16.96 -14.52 -16.85
CA LEU A 401 17.80 -13.50 -16.24
C LEU A 401 19.24 -14.00 -16.03
N ASN A 402 19.41 -15.25 -15.58
CA ASN A 402 20.74 -15.86 -15.39
C ASN A 402 21.47 -16.12 -16.71
N ALA A 403 20.75 -16.29 -17.82
CA ALA A 403 21.32 -16.52 -19.15
C ALA A 403 21.71 -15.21 -19.88
N MET A 404 21.57 -14.04 -19.25
CA MET A 404 21.86 -12.75 -19.89
C MET A 404 23.32 -12.62 -20.33
N ARG A 405 23.50 -12.26 -21.61
CA ARG A 405 24.77 -11.94 -22.26
C ARG A 405 24.63 -10.62 -23.03
N PRO A 406 25.73 -9.95 -23.42
CA PRO A 406 25.66 -8.80 -24.31
C PRO A 406 24.84 -9.12 -25.57
N GLY A 407 23.78 -8.35 -25.83
CA GLY A 407 22.78 -8.64 -26.89
C GLY A 407 21.40 -9.11 -26.39
N PHE A 408 21.20 -9.31 -25.09
CA PHE A 408 19.91 -9.69 -24.46
C PHE A 408 19.30 -8.59 -23.58
N GLU A 409 19.53 -7.33 -23.93
CA GLU A 409 19.15 -6.16 -23.13
C GLU A 409 17.64 -6.00 -22.92
N ASN A 410 16.82 -6.61 -23.79
CA ASN A 410 15.36 -6.51 -23.68
C ASN A 410 14.74 -7.62 -22.81
N ILE A 411 15.47 -8.69 -22.46
CA ILE A 411 14.93 -9.79 -21.62
C ILE A 411 14.34 -9.29 -20.29
N PRO A 412 14.96 -8.34 -19.56
CA PRO A 412 14.35 -7.79 -18.35
C PRO A 412 12.95 -7.24 -18.57
N LYS A 413 12.68 -6.61 -19.73
CA LYS A 413 11.35 -6.10 -20.08
C LYS A 413 10.33 -7.21 -20.35
N LEU A 414 10.77 -8.39 -20.78
CA LEU A 414 9.89 -9.55 -20.99
C LEU A 414 9.48 -10.20 -19.67
N VAL A 415 10.37 -10.20 -18.69
CA VAL A 415 10.15 -10.80 -17.37
C VAL A 415 9.44 -9.83 -16.42
N ASP A 416 9.59 -8.53 -16.64
CA ASP A 416 8.96 -7.49 -15.84
C ASP A 416 7.43 -7.56 -15.90
N VAL A 417 6.80 -7.60 -14.72
CA VAL A 417 5.35 -7.57 -14.51
C VAL A 417 4.94 -6.41 -13.60
N SER A 418 5.88 -5.53 -13.21
CA SER A 418 5.64 -4.41 -12.30
C SER A 418 4.63 -3.39 -12.84
N PHE A 419 4.49 -3.31 -14.16
CA PHE A 419 3.49 -2.46 -14.83
C PHE A 419 2.05 -2.93 -14.64
N LEU A 420 1.83 -4.16 -14.17
CA LEU A 420 0.50 -4.73 -13.89
C LEU A 420 0.05 -4.32 -12.48
N ALA A 421 -0.49 -3.11 -12.36
CA ALA A 421 -1.00 -2.55 -11.12
C ALA A 421 -2.53 -2.34 -11.18
N LEU A 422 -3.21 -2.45 -10.03
CA LEU A 422 -4.66 -2.23 -9.91
C LEU A 422 -5.06 -0.82 -10.38
N ASP A 423 -6.23 -0.67 -11.00
CA ASP A 423 -6.76 0.65 -11.35
C ASP A 423 -6.99 1.47 -10.07
N PRO A 424 -6.41 2.68 -9.97
CA PRO A 424 -6.69 3.58 -8.86
C PRO A 424 -8.19 3.85 -8.67
N THR A 425 -8.96 3.89 -9.76
CA THR A 425 -10.40 4.15 -9.75
C THR A 425 -11.14 3.07 -8.98
N LEU A 426 -10.83 1.79 -9.21
CA LEU A 426 -11.42 0.66 -8.49
C LEU A 426 -11.15 0.78 -6.98
N ASN A 427 -9.91 1.11 -6.62
CA ASN A 427 -9.49 1.22 -5.24
C ASN A 427 -10.24 2.34 -4.50
N GLU A 428 -10.31 3.53 -5.08
CA GLU A 428 -10.93 4.70 -4.44
C GLU A 428 -12.46 4.61 -4.42
N THR A 429 -13.09 4.08 -5.48
CA THR A 429 -14.56 4.06 -5.59
C THR A 429 -15.24 2.87 -4.91
N LEU A 430 -14.60 1.70 -4.86
CA LEU A 430 -15.21 0.48 -4.31
C LEU A 430 -14.51 -0.02 -3.06
N ILE A 431 -13.21 -0.33 -3.14
CA ILE A 431 -12.50 -1.00 -2.04
C ILE A 431 -12.40 -0.10 -0.81
N SER A 432 -12.05 1.17 -1.01
CA SER A 432 -11.83 2.09 0.11
C SER A 432 -13.10 2.37 0.92
N PRO A 433 -14.29 2.58 0.32
CA PRO A 433 -15.54 2.66 1.07
C PRO A 433 -15.88 1.39 1.87
N PHE A 434 -15.61 0.19 1.34
CA PHE A 434 -15.84 -1.04 2.10
C PHE A 434 -14.91 -1.14 3.32
N PHE A 435 -13.62 -0.84 3.13
CA PHE A 435 -12.68 -0.81 4.25
C PHE A 435 -13.03 0.28 5.26
N GLN A 436 -13.51 1.45 4.81
CA GLN A 436 -14.00 2.49 5.70
C GLN A 436 -15.14 2.00 6.60
N SER A 437 -16.14 1.37 6.00
CA SER A 437 -17.28 0.78 6.72
C SER A 437 -16.80 -0.26 7.73
N PHE A 438 -15.94 -1.18 7.28
CA PHE A 438 -15.35 -2.20 8.14
C PHE A 438 -14.57 -1.60 9.31
N PHE A 439 -13.71 -0.61 9.10
CA PHE A 439 -12.90 0.00 10.16
C PHE A 439 -13.75 0.73 11.18
N SER A 440 -14.75 1.49 10.73
CA SER A 440 -15.71 2.14 11.63
C SER A 440 -16.43 1.11 12.50
N LEU A 441 -16.91 0.02 11.91
CA LEU A 441 -17.59 -1.05 12.64
C LEU A 441 -16.64 -1.80 13.58
N PHE A 442 -15.41 -2.05 13.16
CA PHE A 442 -14.40 -2.74 13.96
C PHE A 442 -14.04 -1.92 15.22
N ILE A 443 -13.82 -0.61 15.07
CA ILE A 443 -13.51 0.28 16.20
C ILE A 443 -14.70 0.34 17.18
N CYS A 444 -15.92 0.52 16.69
CA CYS A 444 -17.10 0.70 17.55
C CYS A 444 -17.58 -0.62 18.19
N ASN A 445 -17.49 -1.74 17.48
CA ASN A 445 -18.12 -3.01 17.91
C ASN A 445 -17.15 -4.08 18.42
N ALA A 446 -15.86 -4.00 18.08
CA ALA A 446 -14.86 -5.00 18.44
C ALA A 446 -13.79 -4.47 19.42
N ALA A 447 -14.14 -3.50 20.28
CA ALA A 447 -13.22 -2.95 21.29
C ALA A 447 -12.59 -4.00 22.22
N VAL A 448 -13.30 -5.10 22.51
CA VAL A 448 -12.79 -6.24 23.28
C VAL A 448 -11.63 -6.92 22.53
N VAL A 449 -11.76 -7.07 21.21
CA VAL A 449 -10.70 -7.65 20.37
C VAL A 449 -9.49 -6.73 20.33
N LEU A 450 -9.68 -5.42 20.20
CA LEU A 450 -8.59 -4.43 20.26
C LEU A 450 -7.83 -4.46 21.59
N SER A 451 -8.56 -4.59 22.71
CA SER A 451 -7.96 -4.71 24.05
C SER A 451 -7.21 -6.02 24.21
N SER A 452 -7.78 -7.13 23.73
CA SER A 452 -7.11 -8.45 23.75
C SER A 452 -5.84 -8.46 22.91
N LEU A 453 -5.86 -7.87 21.71
CA LEU A 453 -4.67 -7.72 20.86
C LEU A 453 -3.57 -6.93 21.57
N ARG A 454 -3.92 -5.81 22.21
CA ARG A 454 -2.98 -5.02 23.02
C ARG A 454 -2.39 -5.85 24.17
N ASP A 455 -3.23 -6.52 24.95
CA ASP A 455 -2.80 -7.27 26.13
C ASP A 455 -1.89 -8.45 25.73
N SER A 456 -2.24 -9.14 24.64
CA SER A 456 -1.41 -10.20 24.06
C SER A 456 -0.05 -9.69 23.58
N GLU A 457 0.01 -8.45 23.08
CA GLU A 457 1.24 -7.78 22.67
C GLU A 457 2.10 -7.41 23.89
N GLU A 458 1.49 -6.84 24.94
CA GLU A 458 2.18 -6.49 26.19
C GLU A 458 2.79 -7.74 26.86
N ASP A 459 2.01 -8.81 27.00
CA ASP A 459 2.45 -10.08 27.56
C ASP A 459 3.63 -10.67 26.77
N PHE A 460 3.61 -10.55 25.45
CA PHE A 460 4.74 -10.97 24.64
C PHE A 460 5.97 -10.12 24.89
N VAL A 461 5.86 -8.79 24.92
CA VAL A 461 7.00 -7.89 25.18
C VAL A 461 7.63 -8.23 26.53
N LEU A 462 6.83 -8.34 27.59
CA LEU A 462 7.29 -8.70 28.93
C LEU A 462 7.97 -10.08 28.96
N SER A 463 7.38 -11.07 28.31
CA SER A 463 7.99 -12.41 28.22
C SER A 463 9.30 -12.42 27.41
N SER A 464 9.40 -11.61 26.35
CA SER A 464 10.58 -11.51 25.50
C SER A 464 11.75 -10.79 26.19
N MET A 465 11.47 -9.76 27.00
CA MET A 465 12.46 -9.08 27.83
C MET A 465 13.07 -10.05 28.87
N THR A 466 12.24 -10.91 29.44
CA THR A 466 12.67 -11.98 30.35
C THR A 466 13.49 -13.05 29.63
N SER A 467 13.20 -13.28 28.34
CA SER A 467 13.79 -14.34 27.51
C SER A 467 15.08 -13.95 26.76
N ARG A 468 15.58 -12.71 26.88
CA ARG A 468 16.91 -12.28 26.35
C ARG A 468 18.09 -13.12 26.88
N ARG A 469 17.89 -13.95 27.93
CA ARG A 469 18.86 -14.96 28.41
C ARG A 469 18.89 -16.29 27.62
N LYS A 470 17.97 -16.53 26.68
CA LYS A 470 17.95 -17.76 25.84
C LYS A 470 17.68 -17.38 24.38
N LYS A 471 18.71 -16.91 23.67
CA LYS A 471 18.64 -16.64 22.22
C LYS A 471 18.63 -17.95 21.41
N LYS A 472 17.93 -17.88 20.27
CA LYS A 472 17.70 -18.87 19.19
C LYS A 472 16.42 -19.71 19.36
N LYS A 473 15.44 -19.50 18.46
CA LYS A 473 14.20 -20.26 18.19
C LYS A 473 12.84 -19.62 18.58
N ARG A 474 12.58 -18.36 18.27
CA ARG A 474 11.20 -17.87 18.13
C ARG A 474 11.07 -17.00 16.87
N ASN A 475 10.62 -17.62 15.78
CA ASN A 475 10.33 -16.99 14.48
C ASN A 475 8.90 -16.41 14.38
N LYS A 476 8.15 -16.32 15.48
CA LYS A 476 6.83 -15.66 15.48
C LYS A 476 6.93 -14.34 16.22
N MET A 477 6.74 -13.26 15.48
CA MET A 477 6.41 -11.95 16.04
C MET A 477 4.89 -11.95 16.29
N PRO A 478 4.39 -11.53 17.46
CA PRO A 478 2.96 -11.25 17.64
C PRO A 478 2.49 -10.21 16.65
N GLU A 479 1.17 -10.10 16.49
CA GLU A 479 0.50 -9.05 15.73
C GLU A 479 0.68 -7.65 16.36
N LYS A 480 1.92 -7.19 16.54
CA LYS A 480 2.34 -5.89 17.06
C LYS A 480 1.88 -4.74 16.17
N GLY A 481 1.01 -3.85 16.65
CA GLY A 481 0.70 -2.59 15.96
C GLY A 481 0.14 -2.67 14.52
N TYR A 482 -0.13 -3.87 13.96
CA TYR A 482 -0.56 -4.05 12.57
C TYR A 482 -1.84 -3.29 12.27
N TRP A 483 -2.82 -3.39 13.18
CA TRP A 483 -4.12 -2.75 13.00
C TRP A 483 -4.02 -1.21 13.00
N LYS A 484 -3.00 -0.62 13.63
CA LYS A 484 -2.76 0.84 13.60
C LYS A 484 -2.13 1.28 12.27
N SER A 485 -1.11 0.56 11.80
CA SER A 485 -0.48 0.81 10.50
C SER A 485 -1.42 0.56 9.34
N LEU A 486 -2.33 -0.39 9.50
CA LEU A 486 -3.41 -0.68 8.57
C LEU A 486 -4.33 0.51 8.36
N LEU A 487 -4.86 1.08 9.45
CA LEU A 487 -5.70 2.27 9.40
C LEU A 487 -4.94 3.44 8.78
N CYS A 488 -3.65 3.60 9.09
CA CYS A 488 -2.83 4.63 8.48
C CYS A 488 -2.77 4.53 6.95
N LEU A 489 -2.46 3.34 6.42
CA LEU A 489 -2.37 3.13 4.97
C LEU A 489 -3.73 3.35 4.28
N HIS A 490 -4.82 3.10 4.99
CA HIS A 490 -6.17 3.33 4.48
C HIS A 490 -6.55 4.82 4.41
N TYR A 491 -6.26 5.59 5.47
CA TYR A 491 -6.70 6.99 5.60
C TYR A 491 -5.75 8.01 4.98
N ASN A 492 -4.45 7.75 4.93
CA ASN A 492 -3.48 8.75 4.48
C ASN A 492 -3.76 9.22 3.04
N ASN A 493 -3.64 10.53 2.80
CA ASN A 493 -3.93 11.20 1.52
C ASN A 493 -5.34 10.94 0.93
N ARG A 494 -6.32 10.55 1.75
CA ARG A 494 -7.74 10.42 1.36
C ARG A 494 -8.62 11.37 2.17
N PRO A 495 -8.66 12.67 1.82
CA PRO A 495 -9.35 13.68 2.63
C PRO A 495 -10.83 13.36 2.81
N GLU A 496 -11.51 12.87 1.78
CA GLU A 496 -12.94 12.54 1.81
C GLU A 496 -13.26 11.44 2.85
N LEU A 497 -12.43 10.40 2.95
CA LEU A 497 -12.62 9.33 3.93
C LEU A 497 -12.29 9.78 5.35
N CYS A 498 -11.26 10.62 5.50
CA CYS A 498 -10.94 11.20 6.80
C CYS A 498 -12.01 12.21 7.24
N GLU A 499 -12.64 12.94 6.32
CA GLU A 499 -13.75 13.84 6.66
C GLU A 499 -14.97 13.05 7.15
N LEU A 500 -15.28 11.90 6.53
CA LEU A 500 -16.28 10.97 7.06
C LEU A 500 -15.96 10.50 8.49
N PHE A 501 -14.68 10.37 8.82
CA PHE A 501 -14.23 10.01 10.17
C PHE A 501 -14.49 11.13 11.22
N TRP A 502 -14.58 12.40 10.80
CA TRP A 502 -14.74 13.56 11.69
C TRP A 502 -16.13 14.22 11.65
N SER A 503 -17.03 13.77 10.79
CA SER A 503 -18.31 14.43 10.48
C SER A 503 -19.52 13.84 11.21
N ASP A 504 -19.57 12.53 11.46
CA ASP A 504 -20.72 11.89 12.14
C ASP A 504 -20.59 12.02 13.67
N GLU A 505 -21.44 12.79 14.33
CA GLU A 505 -21.36 13.08 15.78
C GLU A 505 -21.40 11.81 16.67
N LEU A 506 -22.13 10.76 16.27
CA LEU A 506 -22.24 9.53 17.07
C LEU A 506 -20.97 8.70 16.94
N VAL A 507 -20.50 8.50 15.71
CA VAL A 507 -19.26 7.77 15.42
C VAL A 507 -18.07 8.57 15.95
N THR A 508 -18.12 9.90 15.91
CA THR A 508 -17.09 10.81 16.44
C THR A 508 -16.88 10.60 17.94
N ASN A 509 -17.92 10.33 18.73
CA ASN A 509 -17.75 10.08 20.17
C ASN A 509 -16.99 8.78 20.46
N ASP A 510 -17.35 7.69 19.78
CA ASP A 510 -16.65 6.40 19.90
C ASP A 510 -15.23 6.48 19.36
N ILE A 511 -15.03 7.22 18.27
CA ILE A 511 -13.72 7.53 17.68
C ILE A 511 -12.86 8.36 18.61
N ILE A 512 -13.40 9.42 19.22
CA ILE A 512 -12.66 10.25 20.18
C ILE A 512 -12.32 9.39 21.41
N GLY A 513 -13.24 8.53 21.84
CA GLY A 513 -12.98 7.52 22.88
C GLY A 513 -11.82 6.59 22.50
N PHE A 514 -11.80 6.12 21.25
CA PHE A 514 -10.71 5.32 20.70
C PHE A 514 -9.38 6.09 20.65
N ILE A 515 -9.39 7.36 20.23
CA ILE A 515 -8.19 8.22 20.22
C ILE A 515 -7.68 8.42 21.65
N ALA A 516 -8.55 8.78 22.60
CA ALA A 516 -8.19 8.97 23.99
C ALA A 516 -7.64 7.68 24.62
N TRP A 517 -8.24 6.53 24.30
CA TRP A 517 -7.75 5.21 24.69
C TRP A 517 -6.35 4.96 24.12
N GLY A 518 -6.16 5.18 22.81
CA GLY A 518 -4.88 4.97 22.14
C GLY A 518 -3.79 5.94 22.60
N LEU A 519 -4.12 7.16 23.00
CA LEU A 519 -3.19 8.13 23.58
C LEU A 519 -2.73 7.76 24.98
N SER A 520 -3.55 7.01 25.74
CA SER A 520 -3.31 6.71 27.16
C SER A 520 -2.79 5.30 27.43
N ASN A 521 -2.89 4.39 26.45
CA ASN A 521 -2.62 2.96 26.61
C ASN A 521 -1.51 2.48 25.67
N ASN A 522 -0.36 3.15 25.67
CA ASN A 522 0.80 2.73 24.89
C ASN A 522 1.78 1.95 25.77
N THR A 523 2.13 0.73 25.36
CA THR A 523 2.98 -0.18 26.16
C THR A 523 4.35 -0.43 25.53
N SER A 524 4.59 0.06 24.30
CA SER A 524 5.88 -0.07 23.61
C SER A 524 6.19 1.11 22.67
N PRO A 525 7.47 1.36 22.35
CA PRO A 525 7.86 2.38 21.37
C PRO A 525 7.23 2.16 19.99
N LEU A 526 7.11 0.90 19.55
CA LEU A 526 6.48 0.56 18.27
C LEU A 526 4.97 0.86 18.26
N ILE A 527 4.26 0.52 19.34
CA ILE A 527 2.81 0.81 19.50
C ILE A 527 2.57 2.31 19.49
N THR A 528 3.48 3.08 20.09
CA THR A 528 3.42 4.54 20.14
C THR A 528 3.67 5.13 18.75
N ALA A 529 4.73 4.69 18.07
CA ALA A 529 5.09 5.17 16.74
C ALA A 529 4.00 4.89 15.69
N THR A 530 3.46 3.67 15.67
CA THR A 530 2.36 3.28 14.77
C THR A 530 1.07 4.05 15.07
N PHE A 531 0.81 4.40 16.33
CA PHE A 531 -0.32 5.25 16.69
C PHE A 531 -0.12 6.71 16.25
N CYS A 532 1.09 7.25 16.40
CA CYS A 532 1.41 8.58 15.89
C CYS A 532 1.25 8.68 14.38
N ILE A 533 1.65 7.63 13.65
CA ILE A 533 1.46 7.55 12.20
C ILE A 533 -0.02 7.48 11.81
N LEU A 534 -0.81 6.71 12.55
CA LEU A 534 -2.27 6.70 12.42
C LEU A 534 -2.86 8.11 12.63
N LEU A 535 -2.51 8.80 13.72
CA LEU A 535 -2.99 10.17 13.96
C LEU A 535 -2.56 11.12 12.83
N GLY A 536 -1.33 10.99 12.33
CA GLY A 536 -0.85 11.74 11.18
C GLY A 536 -1.69 11.51 9.92
N SER A 537 -2.09 10.26 9.65
CA SER A 537 -2.96 9.94 8.52
C SER A 537 -4.33 10.61 8.62
N LEU A 538 -4.92 10.67 9.82
CA LEU A 538 -6.23 11.28 10.08
C LEU A 538 -6.21 12.81 9.95
N ALA A 539 -5.03 13.44 10.06
CA ALA A 539 -4.84 14.87 9.77
C ALA A 539 -5.04 15.20 8.29
N SER A 540 -5.02 14.20 7.39
CA SER A 540 -5.25 14.38 5.95
C SER A 540 -6.67 14.87 5.60
N ALA A 541 -7.62 14.87 6.54
CA ALA A 541 -8.96 15.44 6.31
C ALA A 541 -8.94 16.95 6.03
N GLY A 542 -7.85 17.63 6.41
CA GLY A 542 -7.67 19.07 6.21
C GLY A 542 -7.38 19.82 7.51
N SER A 543 -7.44 21.16 7.41
CA SER A 543 -6.98 22.06 8.47
C SER A 543 -7.71 21.88 9.81
N ASP A 544 -9.01 21.61 9.78
CA ASP A 544 -9.82 21.46 11.00
C ASP A 544 -9.46 20.18 11.77
N ALA A 545 -9.25 19.07 11.06
CA ALA A 545 -8.82 17.81 11.68
C ALA A 545 -7.41 17.92 12.25
N ALA A 546 -6.49 18.55 11.52
CA ALA A 546 -5.13 18.82 12.00
C ALA A 546 -5.14 19.67 13.28
N ALA A 547 -5.97 20.72 13.33
CA ALA A 547 -6.13 21.56 14.52
C ALA A 547 -6.73 20.79 15.69
N ARG A 548 -7.77 19.96 15.47
CA ARG A 548 -8.36 19.11 16.52
C ARG A 548 -7.35 18.11 17.09
N ILE A 549 -6.58 17.44 16.23
CA ILE A 549 -5.53 16.51 16.67
C ILE A 549 -4.48 17.25 17.52
N TRP A 550 -4.03 18.42 17.06
CA TRP A 550 -3.10 19.25 17.84
C TRP A 550 -3.67 19.61 19.22
N GLU A 551 -4.93 20.05 19.28
CA GLU A 551 -5.58 20.41 20.54
C GLU A 551 -5.72 19.20 21.46
N VAL A 552 -6.11 18.03 20.95
CA VAL A 552 -6.16 16.80 21.75
C VAL A 552 -4.79 16.47 22.35
N LEU A 553 -3.71 16.62 21.58
CA LEU A 553 -2.35 16.36 22.06
C LEU A 553 -1.88 17.38 23.12
N VAL A 554 -2.31 18.64 23.03
CA VAL A 554 -2.01 19.69 24.03
C VAL A 554 -2.82 19.46 25.32
N HIS A 555 -4.10 19.11 25.21
CA HIS A 555 -4.98 18.92 26.38
C HIS A 555 -4.74 17.59 27.11
N ASN A 556 -4.06 16.62 26.50
CA ASN A 556 -3.71 15.35 27.14
C ASN A 556 -2.56 15.47 28.17
N ASN A 557 -2.18 16.69 28.55
CA ASN A 557 -1.12 16.99 29.50
C ASN A 557 -1.53 16.64 30.94
N ASN A 558 -0.82 15.70 31.57
CA ASN A 558 -0.88 15.46 33.01
C ASN A 558 0.40 15.97 33.67
N THR A 559 0.26 16.80 34.71
CA THR A 559 1.34 17.44 35.48
C THR A 559 2.24 16.47 36.30
N THR A 560 2.15 15.16 36.07
CA THR A 560 2.84 14.12 36.87
C THR A 560 3.55 13.07 36.01
N MET A 561 4.12 13.45 34.87
CA MET A 561 4.91 12.54 34.03
C MET A 561 6.37 12.47 34.52
N LYS A 562 6.93 11.25 34.58
CA LYS A 562 8.38 11.04 34.76
C LYS A 562 9.06 11.21 33.39
N LYS A 563 10.30 11.72 33.36
CA LYS A 563 11.13 11.73 32.12
C LYS A 563 11.20 10.29 31.56
N ASN A 564 11.00 10.11 30.25
CA ASN A 564 10.90 8.82 29.52
C ASN A 564 9.58 8.02 29.64
N ASP A 565 8.46 8.62 30.08
CA ASP A 565 7.18 7.92 30.10
C ASP A 565 6.47 7.95 28.73
N TYR A 566 6.65 6.90 27.92
CA TYR A 566 6.00 6.73 26.62
C TYR A 566 4.55 6.23 26.71
N SER A 567 4.05 6.00 27.94
CA SER A 567 2.71 5.45 28.14
C SER A 567 1.60 6.41 27.69
N LYS A 568 1.88 7.72 27.69
CA LYS A 568 0.95 8.77 27.29
C LYS A 568 1.56 9.70 26.24
N ILE A 569 0.81 9.92 25.16
CA ILE A 569 1.24 10.79 24.05
C ILE A 569 0.64 12.19 24.27
N SER A 570 1.50 13.20 24.45
CA SER A 570 1.15 14.62 24.49
C SER A 570 2.25 15.46 23.85
N ILE A 571 2.00 16.73 23.55
CA ILE A 571 3.05 17.60 22.95
C ILE A 571 4.30 17.69 23.86
N ASP A 572 4.10 17.76 25.18
CA ASP A 572 5.20 17.80 26.14
C ASP A 572 5.96 16.46 26.16
N SER A 573 5.25 15.32 26.12
CA SER A 573 5.91 14.01 26.08
C SER A 573 6.68 13.78 24.78
N LEU A 574 6.19 14.30 23.65
CA LEU A 574 6.90 14.31 22.36
C LEU A 574 8.21 15.12 22.45
N TYR A 575 8.14 16.34 22.99
CA TYR A 575 9.32 17.20 23.16
C TYR A 575 10.36 16.56 24.07
N ASP A 576 9.95 16.13 25.27
CA ASP A 576 10.86 15.53 26.26
C ASP A 576 11.53 14.27 25.72
N SER A 577 10.79 13.43 24.98
CA SER A 577 11.33 12.21 24.39
C SER A 577 12.34 12.50 23.29
N LEU A 578 12.01 13.39 22.34
CA LEU A 578 12.94 13.75 21.26
C LEU A 578 14.19 14.44 21.81
N LYS A 579 14.04 15.30 22.82
CA LYS A 579 15.16 15.91 23.52
C LYS A 579 16.04 14.87 24.20
N TYR A 580 15.46 13.89 24.89
CA TYR A 580 16.21 12.77 25.47
C TYR A 580 17.04 12.03 24.42
N TYR A 581 16.50 11.76 23.23
CA TYR A 581 17.26 11.08 22.17
C TYR A 581 18.38 11.96 21.59
N VAL A 582 18.17 13.26 21.43
CA VAL A 582 19.22 14.20 21.01
C VAL A 582 20.33 14.26 22.06
N ASP A 583 19.98 14.41 23.33
CA ASP A 583 20.93 14.47 24.44
C ASP A 583 21.71 13.14 24.55
N ALA A 584 21.03 12.00 24.46
CA ALA A 584 21.66 10.68 24.49
C ALA A 584 22.61 10.44 23.29
N LEU A 585 22.27 10.93 22.10
CA LEU A 585 23.17 10.87 20.94
C LEU A 585 24.46 11.66 21.16
N ASN A 586 24.33 12.87 21.71
CA ASN A 586 25.48 13.72 22.03
C ASN A 586 26.32 13.14 23.18
N GLU A 587 25.68 12.69 24.27
CA GLU A 587 26.37 12.11 25.44
C GLU A 587 27.13 10.83 25.06
N ASN A 588 26.51 9.91 24.30
CA ASN A 588 27.18 8.70 23.83
C ASN A 588 28.37 9.04 22.93
N PHE A 589 28.21 10.01 22.03
CA PHE A 589 29.29 10.47 21.17
C PHE A 589 30.45 11.08 21.97
N GLU A 590 30.17 11.95 22.93
CA GLU A 590 31.17 12.56 23.80
C GLU A 590 31.90 11.52 24.68
N GLN A 591 31.16 10.55 25.21
CA GLN A 591 31.72 9.48 26.03
C GLN A 591 32.66 8.59 25.21
N ASP A 592 32.22 8.12 24.05
CA ASP A 592 33.05 7.29 23.17
C ASP A 592 34.28 8.04 22.65
N LEU A 593 34.12 9.33 22.33
CA LEU A 593 35.23 10.21 21.97
C LEU A 593 36.23 10.37 23.12
N SER A 594 35.75 10.61 24.34
CA SER A 594 36.57 10.74 25.54
C SER A 594 37.36 9.45 25.82
N ASP A 595 36.72 8.29 25.69
CA ASP A 595 37.35 7.00 25.95
C ASP A 595 38.41 6.66 24.90
N GLN A 596 38.21 7.03 23.63
CA GLN A 596 39.25 6.89 22.61
C GLN A 596 40.40 7.88 22.79
N LEU A 597 40.12 9.12 23.20
CA LEU A 597 41.17 10.08 23.54
C LEU A 597 42.01 9.58 24.73
N LYS A 598 41.39 9.01 25.77
CA LYS A 598 42.09 8.37 26.90
C LYS A 598 42.89 7.14 26.46
N LEU A 599 42.36 6.33 25.54
CA LEU A 599 43.09 5.18 24.99
C LEU A 599 44.34 5.64 24.21
N ASN A 600 44.21 6.70 23.42
CA ASN A 600 45.32 7.30 22.67
C ASN A 600 46.35 7.95 23.59
N GLN A 601 45.92 8.65 24.65
CA GLN A 601 46.83 9.18 25.69
C GLN A 601 47.57 8.03 26.39
N LYS A 602 46.88 6.96 26.80
CA LYS A 602 47.52 5.76 27.37
C LYS A 602 48.49 5.10 26.41
N LYS A 603 48.18 5.01 25.11
CA LYS A 603 49.08 4.50 24.07
C LYS A 603 50.32 5.39 23.93
N GLN A 604 50.18 6.72 23.98
CA GLN A 604 51.31 7.65 23.98
C GLN A 604 52.17 7.52 25.24
N ASP A 605 51.58 7.35 26.42
CA ASP A 605 52.30 7.11 27.67
C ASP A 605 53.04 5.76 27.65
N PHE A 606 52.45 4.73 27.04
CA PHE A 606 53.08 3.42 26.85
C PHE A 606 54.23 3.43 25.83
N LEU A 607 54.15 4.26 24.78
CA LEU A 607 55.22 4.41 23.78
C LEU A 607 56.53 4.99 24.36
N PHE A 608 56.50 5.61 25.54
CA PHE A 608 57.71 6.00 26.27
C PHE A 608 58.34 4.87 27.11
N SER A 609 57.76 3.66 27.11
CA SER A 609 58.22 2.53 27.92
C SER A 609 58.51 1.21 27.17
N ALA A 610 58.09 1.03 25.91
CA ALA A 610 58.56 -0.09 25.08
C ALA A 610 58.39 0.15 23.57
N ASN A 611 59.49 0.02 22.82
CA ASN A 611 59.52 0.01 21.37
C ASN A 611 59.13 -1.37 20.82
N THR A 612 57.83 -1.69 20.69
CA THR A 612 57.32 -2.64 19.67
C THR A 612 55.80 -2.71 19.73
N SER A 613 55.09 -2.25 18.69
CA SER A 613 53.79 -2.78 18.19
C SER A 613 53.03 -1.77 17.32
N GLN A 614 53.64 -1.27 16.25
CA GLN A 614 52.91 -0.53 15.20
C GLN A 614 52.14 -1.44 14.23
N LYS A 615 52.23 -2.77 14.36
CA LYS A 615 51.62 -3.72 13.40
C LYS A 615 50.44 -4.55 13.93
N GLU A 616 50.12 -4.50 15.22
CA GLU A 616 49.02 -5.31 15.80
C GLU A 616 47.74 -4.49 16.06
N ALA A 617 47.78 -3.15 15.97
CA ALA A 617 46.63 -2.28 16.25
C ALA A 617 45.68 -2.08 15.04
N GLU A 618 46.09 -2.43 13.82
CA GLU A 618 45.24 -2.29 12.63
C GLU A 618 44.24 -3.46 12.46
N GLU A 619 44.47 -4.62 13.12
CA GLU A 619 43.60 -5.79 13.00
C GLU A 619 42.51 -5.89 14.10
N SER A 620 42.55 -5.10 15.18
CA SER A 620 41.61 -5.25 16.32
C SER A 620 40.40 -4.31 16.33
N GLY A 621 40.26 -3.38 15.37
CA GLY A 621 39.11 -2.47 15.32
C GLY A 621 39.07 -1.38 16.41
N GLU A 622 40.19 -1.17 17.13
CA GLU A 622 40.28 -0.29 18.32
C GLU A 622 40.26 1.23 18.05
N ASN A 623 40.26 1.69 16.79
CA ASN A 623 40.18 3.12 16.40
C ASN A 623 38.85 3.44 15.67
N ARG A 624 37.71 3.02 16.22
CA ARG A 624 36.39 3.20 15.57
C ARG A 624 35.34 3.65 16.58
N ILE A 625 34.76 4.83 16.39
CA ILE A 625 33.54 5.23 17.14
C ILE A 625 32.36 4.66 16.34
N VAL A 626 31.58 3.79 16.97
CA VAL A 626 30.37 3.20 16.36
C VAL A 626 29.17 3.80 17.06
N ILE A 627 28.46 4.72 16.39
CA ILE A 627 27.22 5.28 16.91
C ILE A 627 26.06 4.54 16.26
N GLU A 628 25.48 3.60 17.01
CA GLU A 628 24.28 2.87 16.60
C GLU A 628 23.11 3.26 17.50
N LEU A 629 22.08 3.85 16.90
CA LEU A 629 20.78 3.93 17.55
C LEU A 629 20.13 2.55 17.51
N ALA A 630 19.53 2.15 18.63
CA ALA A 630 18.66 0.98 18.61
C ALA A 630 17.52 1.20 17.60
N GLU A 631 17.16 0.16 16.85
CA GLU A 631 16.07 0.19 15.87
C GLU A 631 14.77 0.73 16.48
N ASP A 632 14.43 0.29 17.71
CA ASP A 632 13.26 0.77 18.47
C ASP A 632 13.27 2.30 18.68
N SER A 633 14.44 2.92 18.81
CA SER A 633 14.60 4.37 18.94
C SER A 633 14.36 5.09 17.60
N VAL A 634 14.86 4.53 16.50
CA VAL A 634 14.65 5.11 15.15
C VAL A 634 13.18 5.02 14.74
N VAL A 635 12.53 3.87 14.99
CA VAL A 635 11.08 3.65 14.83
C VAL A 635 10.30 4.75 15.55
N PHE A 636 10.65 4.97 16.81
CA PHE A 636 9.98 5.90 17.68
C PHE A 636 10.13 7.37 17.24
N ILE A 637 11.36 7.81 16.95
CA ILE A 637 11.65 9.14 16.40
C ILE A 637 10.90 9.35 15.08
N SER A 638 10.88 8.32 14.22
CA SER A 638 10.21 8.37 12.92
C SER A 638 8.71 8.58 13.05
N GLY A 639 8.04 7.84 13.93
CA GLY A 639 6.59 8.01 14.14
C GLY A 639 6.22 9.41 14.64
N PHE A 640 7.05 10.00 15.49
CA PHE A 640 6.82 11.34 16.05
C PHE A 640 7.06 12.46 15.04
N LEU A 641 8.17 12.41 14.32
CA LEU A 641 8.48 13.41 13.29
C LEU A 641 7.46 13.36 12.16
N GLN A 642 6.99 12.16 11.77
CA GLN A 642 5.95 12.00 10.75
C GLN A 642 4.57 12.52 11.22
N LEU A 643 4.20 12.34 12.50
CA LEU A 643 2.99 12.94 13.06
C LEU A 643 3.05 14.47 12.98
N LEU A 644 4.16 15.06 13.44
CA LEU A 644 4.34 16.51 13.42
C LEU A 644 4.31 17.07 11.99
N SER A 645 5.03 16.41 11.08
CA SER A 645 5.04 16.73 9.64
C SER A 645 3.62 16.69 9.06
N SER A 646 2.86 15.63 9.35
CA SER A 646 1.48 15.47 8.84
C SER A 646 0.52 16.53 9.38
N ILE A 647 0.64 16.92 10.65
CA ILE A 647 -0.17 18.02 11.22
C ILE A 647 0.19 19.34 10.52
N VAL A 648 1.48 19.68 10.49
CA VAL A 648 1.96 20.97 9.95
C VAL A 648 1.64 21.13 8.46
N LYS A 649 1.77 20.05 7.68
CA LYS A 649 1.48 20.00 6.25
C LYS A 649 0.00 20.29 5.93
N ASN A 650 -0.91 19.83 6.77
CA ASN A 650 -2.35 19.93 6.53
C ASN A 650 -2.99 21.20 7.14
N LEU A 651 -2.25 21.99 7.91
CA LEU A 651 -2.70 23.28 8.43
C LEU A 651 -2.72 24.34 7.31
N SER A 652 -3.91 24.84 6.96
CA SER A 652 -4.02 25.95 6.01
C SER A 652 -3.62 27.28 6.65
N THR A 653 -2.99 28.16 5.89
CA THR A 653 -2.67 29.53 6.33
C THR A 653 -3.85 30.49 6.17
N ASP A 654 -4.98 30.05 5.61
CA ASP A 654 -6.19 30.86 5.49
C ASP A 654 -6.84 31.14 6.84
N TYR A 655 -6.68 30.22 7.81
CA TYR A 655 -7.25 30.33 9.15
C TYR A 655 -6.21 30.85 10.16
N GLU A 656 -6.59 31.85 10.96
CA GLU A 656 -5.72 32.46 11.98
C GLU A 656 -5.27 31.42 13.02
N ARG A 657 -6.18 30.57 13.47
CA ARG A 657 -5.89 29.49 14.42
C ARG A 657 -4.81 28.54 13.92
N SER A 658 -4.85 28.17 12.65
CA SER A 658 -3.86 27.27 12.03
C SER A 658 -2.48 27.92 11.92
N LYS A 659 -2.41 29.24 11.68
CA LYS A 659 -1.16 30.02 11.73
C LYS A 659 -0.55 30.03 13.13
N GLU A 660 -1.37 30.26 14.15
CA GLU A 660 -0.93 30.19 15.56
C GLU A 660 -0.33 28.84 15.89
N ILE A 661 -1.03 27.75 15.55
CA ILE A 661 -0.56 26.38 15.79
C ILE A 661 0.76 26.11 15.07
N LYS A 662 0.88 26.50 13.80
CA LYS A 662 2.11 26.30 13.00
C LYS A 662 3.30 27.06 13.60
N SER A 663 3.09 28.30 14.05
CA SER A 663 4.13 29.11 14.72
C SER A 663 4.52 28.55 16.09
N ALA A 664 3.54 28.13 16.89
CA ALA A 664 3.78 27.49 18.18
C ALA A 664 4.56 26.17 18.03
N ALA A 665 4.16 25.32 17.09
CA ALA A 665 4.84 24.07 16.77
C ALA A 665 6.30 24.31 16.35
N TYR A 666 6.54 25.28 15.45
CA TYR A 666 7.90 25.63 15.04
C TYR A 666 8.75 26.09 16.22
N THR A 667 8.20 26.96 17.08
CA THR A 667 8.92 27.48 18.26
C THR A 667 9.31 26.36 19.24
N ILE A 668 8.40 25.42 19.50
CA ILE A 668 8.62 24.29 20.41
C ILE A 668 9.67 23.33 19.86
N PHE A 669 9.58 22.96 18.58
CA PHE A 669 10.42 21.89 17.99
C PHE A 669 11.70 22.39 17.30
N SER A 670 11.86 23.70 17.05
CA SER A 670 13.07 24.28 16.45
C SER A 670 14.37 23.90 17.19
N PRO A 671 14.44 23.90 18.54
CA PRO A 671 15.64 23.46 19.26
C PRO A 671 16.00 22.00 19.00
N ILE A 672 15.01 21.11 18.88
CA ILE A 672 15.21 19.68 18.59
C ILE A 672 15.75 19.50 17.17
N ILE A 673 15.14 20.20 16.20
CA ILE A 673 15.59 20.17 14.79
C ILE A 673 17.04 20.64 14.69
N LYS A 674 17.38 21.75 15.35
CA LYS A 674 18.76 22.26 15.45
C LYS A 674 19.70 21.24 16.09
N GLY A 675 19.25 20.54 17.14
CA GLY A 675 20.02 19.50 17.83
C GLY A 675 20.42 18.35 16.90
N PHE A 676 19.48 17.80 16.13
CA PHE A 676 19.77 16.73 15.17
C PHE A 676 20.70 17.19 14.04
N LEU A 677 20.49 18.38 13.47
CA LEU A 677 21.36 18.92 12.41
C LEU A 677 22.76 19.27 12.91
N LYS A 678 22.89 19.75 14.17
CA LYS A 678 24.19 19.92 14.83
C LYS A 678 24.90 18.59 14.95
N PHE A 679 24.22 17.56 15.45
CA PHE A 679 24.79 16.23 15.56
C PHE A 679 25.27 15.67 14.21
N ASP A 680 24.49 15.82 13.13
CA ASP A 680 24.91 15.44 11.79
C ASP A 680 26.16 16.22 11.30
N ASN A 681 26.23 17.52 11.59
CA ASN A 681 27.43 18.32 11.32
C ASN A 681 28.63 17.87 12.15
N LEU A 682 28.47 17.39 13.40
CA LEU A 682 29.59 16.87 14.20
C LEU A 682 30.16 15.62 13.54
N ILE A 683 29.29 14.72 13.09
CA ILE A 683 29.68 13.49 12.41
C ILE A 683 30.40 13.80 11.10
N ASN A 684 29.88 14.70 10.26
CA ASN A 684 30.51 15.07 8.99
C ASN A 684 31.79 15.90 9.16
N GLY A 685 31.77 16.85 10.09
CA GLY A 685 32.88 17.77 10.38
C GLY A 685 34.05 17.09 11.11
N SER A 686 33.82 15.92 11.73
CA SER A 686 34.87 15.12 12.37
C SER A 686 36.04 14.74 11.45
N LYS A 687 35.81 14.65 10.13
CA LYS A 687 36.89 14.45 9.15
C LYS A 687 37.88 15.63 9.07
N TYR A 688 37.52 16.78 9.63
CA TYR A 688 38.29 18.03 9.61
C TYR A 688 38.63 18.60 11.00
N LEU A 689 38.07 18.02 12.07
CA LEU A 689 38.31 18.46 13.44
C LEU A 689 39.61 17.83 13.96
N GLN A 690 40.65 18.64 14.10
CA GLN A 690 41.89 18.26 14.78
C GLN A 690 41.78 18.62 16.27
N VAL A 691 41.92 17.63 17.16
CA VAL A 691 41.90 17.87 18.62
C VAL A 691 43.33 18.07 19.11
N ASP A 692 43.60 19.20 19.75
CA ASP A 692 44.87 19.44 20.45
C ASP A 692 44.88 18.72 21.80
N ILE A 693 45.71 17.68 21.92
CA ILE A 693 45.83 16.87 23.14
C ILE A 693 46.47 17.65 24.30
N ASN A 694 47.10 18.79 23.99
CA ASN A 694 47.93 19.57 24.91
C ASN A 694 47.36 20.96 25.21
N SER A 695 46.05 21.10 25.44
CA SER A 695 45.42 22.40 25.77
C SER A 695 46.02 23.12 26.99
N HIS A 696 46.88 22.45 27.78
CA HIS A 696 47.61 23.02 28.93
C HIS A 696 49.12 23.22 28.71
N SER A 697 49.68 22.91 27.54
CA SER A 697 51.10 23.06 27.22
C SER A 697 51.28 24.08 26.10
N THR A 698 51.88 25.23 26.42
CA THR A 698 52.10 26.35 25.48
C THR A 698 53.15 26.08 24.40
N ASN A 699 53.79 24.92 24.37
CA ASN A 699 54.82 24.58 23.38
C ASN A 699 54.37 23.40 22.52
N ASN A 700 53.95 23.74 21.28
CA ASN A 700 53.52 22.89 20.18
C ASN A 700 52.18 22.16 20.38
N PRO A 701 51.08 22.63 19.74
CA PRO A 701 49.84 21.88 19.67
C PRO A 701 50.10 20.57 18.92
N LYS A 702 49.71 19.45 19.51
CA LYS A 702 49.78 18.14 18.83
C LYS A 702 48.35 17.78 18.43
N PHE A 703 48.06 18.10 17.17
CA PHE A 703 46.82 17.71 16.52
C PHE A 703 46.83 16.20 16.28
N VAL A 704 45.81 15.52 16.79
CA VAL A 704 45.53 14.13 16.45
C VAL A 704 44.28 14.08 15.60
N ASP A 705 44.37 13.35 14.49
CA ASP A 705 43.23 13.07 13.62
C ASP A 705 42.17 12.34 14.43
N LEU A 706 40.92 12.80 14.34
CA LEU A 706 39.81 12.12 14.99
C LEU A 706 39.68 10.68 14.45
N PRO A 707 39.26 9.76 15.32
CA PRO A 707 38.98 8.38 14.91
C PRO A 707 37.91 8.34 13.81
N ASN A 708 37.98 7.33 12.95
CA ASN A 708 36.96 7.11 11.93
C ASN A 708 35.61 6.85 12.61
N ILE A 709 34.67 7.79 12.45
CA ILE A 709 33.29 7.65 12.93
C ILE A 709 32.52 6.81 11.93
N PHE A 710 31.97 5.69 12.40
CA PHE A 710 31.00 4.89 11.66
C PHE A 710 29.64 5.09 12.31
N VAL A 711 28.74 5.76 11.60
CA VAL A 711 27.31 5.75 11.89
C VAL A 711 26.67 4.80 10.89
N SER A 712 25.68 4.01 11.27
CA SER A 712 24.93 3.22 10.29
C SER A 712 24.36 4.17 9.23
N ASP A 713 24.78 4.04 7.98
CA ASP A 713 24.38 4.95 6.90
C ASP A 713 22.85 5.02 6.79
N ASP A 714 22.15 3.90 7.00
CA ASP A 714 20.69 3.80 6.95
C ASP A 714 19.98 4.67 7.99
N SER A 715 20.32 4.55 9.29
CA SER A 715 19.68 5.34 10.36
C SER A 715 19.91 6.84 10.15
N ARG A 716 21.09 7.20 9.65
CA ARG A 716 21.44 8.59 9.39
C ARG A 716 20.66 9.18 8.22
N ILE A 717 20.53 8.44 7.12
CA ILE A 717 19.71 8.82 5.96
C ILE A 717 18.27 9.04 6.40
N ILE A 718 17.70 8.09 7.16
CA ILE A 718 16.33 8.18 7.68
C ILE A 718 16.14 9.44 8.53
N LEU A 719 16.99 9.67 9.53
CA LEU A 719 16.87 10.84 10.42
C LEU A 719 17.00 12.16 9.66
N THR A 720 17.96 12.25 8.72
CA THR A 720 18.16 13.45 7.91
C THR A 720 16.94 13.72 7.03
N ASN A 721 16.41 12.69 6.36
CA ASN A 721 15.22 12.81 5.53
C ASN A 721 14.00 13.23 6.35
N LEU A 722 13.80 12.69 7.55
CA LEU A 722 12.69 13.08 8.43
C LEU A 722 12.76 14.56 8.81
N ILE A 723 13.94 15.05 9.17
CA ILE A 723 14.14 16.46 9.54
C ILE A 723 13.93 17.39 8.34
N LEU A 724 14.50 17.05 7.18
CA LEU A 724 14.37 17.86 5.97
C LEU A 724 12.92 17.88 5.46
N ASN A 725 12.22 16.76 5.51
CA ASN A 725 10.80 16.69 5.16
C ASN A 725 9.96 17.56 6.11
N LEU A 726 10.19 17.46 7.43
CA LEU A 726 9.51 18.31 8.40
C LEU A 726 9.75 19.82 8.14
N LEU A 727 11.00 20.21 7.86
CA LEU A 727 11.32 21.60 7.48
C LEU A 727 10.61 22.00 6.18
N GLY A 728 10.56 21.11 5.20
CA GLY A 728 9.80 21.30 3.96
C GLY A 728 8.31 21.54 4.23
N ASP A 729 7.70 20.79 5.15
CA ASP A 729 6.28 20.94 5.51
C ASP A 729 5.97 22.23 6.27
N PHE A 730 6.91 22.73 7.09
CA PHE A 730 6.77 24.07 7.68
C PHE A 730 6.76 25.18 6.63
N VAL A 731 7.45 24.99 5.50
CA VAL A 731 7.53 25.97 4.41
C VAL A 731 6.41 25.80 3.39
N SER A 732 5.94 24.57 3.17
CA SER A 732 4.83 24.27 2.26
C SER A 732 3.55 24.99 2.70
N SER A 733 2.70 25.38 1.75
CA SER A 733 1.50 26.24 1.92
C SER A 733 1.79 27.62 2.54
N ASP A 734 1.98 28.64 1.68
CA ASP A 734 2.12 30.08 1.97
C ASP A 734 2.53 30.46 3.41
N SER A 735 3.68 29.92 3.81
CA SER A 735 4.26 30.03 5.14
C SER A 735 4.57 31.48 5.53
N ASP A 736 4.50 31.76 6.84
CA ASP A 736 4.99 33.02 7.43
C ASP A 736 6.41 33.31 6.92
N PRO A 737 6.64 34.49 6.28
CA PRO A 737 7.96 34.89 5.79
C PRO A 737 9.08 34.74 6.84
N PHE A 738 8.77 34.92 8.12
CA PHE A 738 9.72 34.76 9.21
C PHE A 738 10.18 33.31 9.38
N ILE A 739 9.24 32.36 9.42
CA ILE A 739 9.56 30.92 9.53
C ILE A 739 10.38 30.48 8.31
N ARG A 740 10.01 30.95 7.11
CA ARG A 740 10.75 30.64 5.88
C ARG A 740 12.19 31.14 5.94
N TYR A 741 12.41 32.37 6.42
CA TYR A 741 13.75 32.93 6.59
C TYR A 741 14.61 32.13 7.58
N GLU A 742 14.06 31.81 8.76
CA GLU A 742 14.79 31.04 9.78
C GLU A 742 15.13 29.62 9.31
N ILE A 743 14.24 28.97 8.56
CA ILE A 743 14.50 27.65 7.97
C ILE A 743 15.62 27.73 6.92
N TRP A 744 15.60 28.72 6.02
CA TRP A 744 16.69 28.92 5.06
C TRP A 744 18.03 29.16 5.75
N ARG A 745 18.06 30.03 6.77
CA ARG A 745 19.25 30.29 7.58
C ARG A 745 19.78 29.02 8.24
N LEU A 746 18.90 28.16 8.74
CA LEU A 746 19.27 26.90 9.38
C LEU A 746 19.87 25.91 8.37
N VAL A 747 19.22 25.73 7.21
CA VAL A 747 19.67 24.81 6.15
C VAL A 747 20.99 25.29 5.55
N ASP A 748 21.13 26.60 5.29
CA ASP A 748 22.38 27.20 4.79
C ASP A 748 23.56 26.94 5.73
N ARG A 749 23.37 27.18 7.04
CA ARG A 749 24.38 26.87 8.06
C ARG A 749 24.67 25.38 8.19
N TRP A 750 23.67 24.52 8.02
CA TRP A 750 23.86 23.08 8.01
C TRP A 750 24.74 22.64 6.83
N MET A 751 24.43 23.10 5.60
CA MET A 751 25.18 22.76 4.38
C MET A 751 26.67 23.12 4.44
N TYR A 752 27.00 24.29 5.03
CA TYR A 752 28.41 24.72 5.19
C TYR A 752 29.05 24.26 6.51
N GLN A 753 28.42 23.33 7.25
CA GLN A 753 28.91 22.78 8.53
C GLN A 753 29.08 23.81 9.67
N GLY A 754 28.52 25.02 9.52
CA GLY A 754 28.69 26.14 10.45
C GLY A 754 27.74 26.16 11.64
N LEU A 755 27.13 25.02 12.01
CA LEU A 755 26.23 24.95 13.18
C LEU A 755 26.98 24.79 14.52
N HIS A 756 28.31 24.59 14.47
CA HIS A 756 29.19 24.44 15.64
C HIS A 756 29.84 25.74 16.08
N ASP A 757 29.90 26.72 15.19
CA ASP A 757 30.51 28.01 15.45
C ASP A 757 29.44 29.03 15.82
N LEU A 758 29.21 29.20 17.12
CA LEU A 758 29.00 30.47 17.86
C LEU A 758 28.05 30.27 19.07
N PRO A 759 28.38 30.81 20.25
CA PRO A 759 27.42 30.96 21.34
C PRO A 759 26.27 31.89 20.92
N GLU A 760 25.03 31.56 21.33
CA GLU A 760 23.76 32.17 20.88
C GLU A 760 23.57 33.68 21.23
N ASP A 761 24.60 34.41 21.64
CA ASP A 761 24.49 35.72 22.30
C ASP A 761 24.92 36.94 21.48
N GLN A 762 25.00 36.87 20.15
CA GLN A 762 25.12 38.08 19.32
C GLN A 762 23.78 38.49 18.72
N LYS A 763 23.03 39.28 19.51
CA LYS A 763 21.90 40.12 19.10
C LYS A 763 22.31 41.08 17.99
N ASN A 764 22.32 40.64 16.74
CA ASN A 764 22.39 41.50 15.56
C ASN A 764 21.47 40.95 14.46
N ASP A 765 20.19 40.74 14.80
CA ASP A 765 19.15 40.49 13.79
C ASP A 765 18.31 41.76 13.64
N THR A 766 18.60 42.52 12.57
CA THR A 766 17.89 43.73 12.12
C THR A 766 16.41 43.49 11.80
N PHE A 767 15.94 42.25 11.80
CA PHE A 767 14.54 41.88 11.57
C PHE A 767 13.66 41.92 12.82
N LYS A 768 14.22 41.87 14.05
CA LYS A 768 13.44 41.98 15.29
C LYS A 768 13.10 43.42 15.70
N GLN A 769 13.79 44.42 15.15
CA GLN A 769 13.59 45.83 15.51
C GLN A 769 12.40 46.49 14.79
N SER A 770 11.81 45.84 13.79
CA SER A 770 10.70 46.43 13.02
C SER A 770 9.31 46.08 13.54
N SER A 771 9.17 45.20 14.55
CA SER A 771 7.86 44.81 15.11
C SER A 771 7.50 45.44 16.46
N GLU A 772 8.41 46.20 17.09
CA GLU A 772 8.14 46.88 18.37
C GLU A 772 7.96 48.41 18.19
N GLY A 773 6.69 48.84 18.16
CA GLY A 773 6.24 50.08 18.79
C GLY A 773 6.67 51.42 18.19
N SER A 774 5.94 51.89 17.17
CA SER A 774 5.88 53.33 16.88
C SER A 774 5.03 54.06 17.93
N THR A 775 5.70 54.75 18.86
CA THR A 775 5.09 55.82 19.68
C THR A 775 5.56 57.19 19.14
N PRO A 776 4.69 58.20 19.05
CA PRO A 776 5.01 59.44 18.33
C PRO A 776 5.84 60.38 19.20
N ALA A 777 7.03 60.74 18.73
CA ALA A 777 7.85 61.78 19.34
C ALA A 777 7.22 63.17 19.13
N ARG A 778 6.92 63.85 20.25
CA ARG A 778 6.58 65.27 20.30
C ARG A 778 7.76 66.12 19.80
N GLY A 779 7.43 67.08 18.95
CA GLY A 779 8.39 67.87 18.20
C GLY A 779 9.25 68.83 19.01
N THR A 780 10.37 69.18 18.40
CA THR A 780 11.04 70.45 18.57
C THR A 780 11.37 71.00 17.18
N SER A 781 10.95 72.24 17.00
CA SER A 781 11.09 73.09 15.83
C SER A 781 12.54 73.40 15.49
N HIS A 782 12.90 73.35 14.21
CA HIS A 782 13.70 74.41 13.58
C HIS A 782 13.41 74.54 12.08
N SER A 783 13.56 75.78 11.65
CA SER A 783 12.97 76.48 10.52
C SER A 783 13.71 76.35 9.18
N CYS A 784 12.92 76.38 8.10
CA CYS A 784 13.11 77.00 6.78
C CYS A 784 14.51 77.11 6.15
N ASN A 785 14.64 76.62 4.91
CA ASN A 785 14.60 77.51 3.73
C ASN A 785 14.46 76.75 2.38
N HIS A 786 13.58 77.29 1.54
CA HIS A 786 13.47 77.15 0.07
C HIS A 786 14.83 77.32 -0.64
N SER A 787 15.12 76.92 -1.88
CA SER A 787 14.45 76.62 -3.17
C SER A 787 15.58 76.07 -4.08
N GLN A 788 15.40 75.17 -5.04
CA GLN A 788 14.72 75.30 -6.33
C GLN A 788 14.71 73.92 -6.99
#